data_AF-A0AAP9MFV3-F1
#
_entry.id   AF-A0AAP9MFV3-F1
#
_cell.length_a   1.000
_cell.length_b   1.000
_cell.length_c   1.000
_cell.angle_alpha   90.00
_cell.angle_beta   90.00
_cell.angle_gamma   90.00
#
_symmetry.space_group_name_H-M   'P 1'
#
loop_
_entity.id
_entity.type
_entity.pdbx_description
1 polymer ?
#
loop_
_entity_poly.entity_id
_entity_poly.type
_entity_poly.pdbx_seq_one_letter_code
_entity_poly.pdbx_strand_id
1 'polypeptide(L)'
;MSDYKSVSELAFEKEVINYLTTIGGVKQWEYMDNIKTTDQLWDNFKVILEQNNRARMDESLTTTEFNQVKKIISNIDSPYHAGQFLYGVNGVSEIEVDLDNGKHVFLTVFDQAQVGGGNTVYQVVNQIERPKVVDGKPNRRFDVTLLINGLPIIQIELKKALHTTTESLNQMEQYIAEKQYSGIFSTLQILIAMTPHDIRYMANTEIGNFNRAFAFNWQNEDDAKPVRSWKTFADKVLSIPMAHDMATRYMILDGTKNKESIKVMRPYQVYATKRLIDKVRKFDFKYDSGKLGYIWHTTGSGKTITSFKTAWLASRLSNVDKVVFLVDRIALTNQTADAYQAYDPVAGFEGKSGVVNDTANISDLHSKLTKKSDKNIIVTSIQKMSRYVSHASFKPLNENILFIVDEAHRSTGDGAENEGMLQSIRKAIPNCGWVGYTGTPKFPETREIFGDILHAYTIKEAIADKNVLGFNVEFKETIEAPESSSEEDIDDNIKASVYDTSPEHVELVVKDIFENWKKRSNNGKYNALFTVHVGGNKPSTPRAMEYFDKFSEVNATKSDNDKLKVAVSFSADTTNSTRQLKTNENLHRAIKAYNGLFGTHYDMTSVKAYTEDLARRLNKTADDGKFLDLVIVVDQFLTGFDAPELNTLYIDRTLKGGNLIQAYSRTNRMQNLIDKPWGNVINYRWPIQNELEMNKAFYVYSNRDSANEQISLELDELKEDNKNAGIISKPFSEVQGELQKVVRELSKLTNNFIQLPPSENAQDEVFENLKEYNRLLSQLKQYTEDDDKNPVSAYDDPKDFYKRIGITEEEEVILTTVIAGELKERFAKRDDIDIYQVNLSMIHIHDVTINYDYLIDLIAQMADEVHAHEMMKAEKTRDDIYIEIAKSDNDKEKYKVRNFVSRIFNGQFKFDRYPAPRDVEMMNKAIDKDQKDTNTQLLTNFVRKWGLDNSVKPKDLETLINKHRPGQEDMDKQNELTHIMNDARSYYKEIASAEVSQLSWVKYRIEFRRAFYALADEIKKGE
;
A
#
# COMPACT_ATOMS: atom_id res chain seq x y z
N MET A 1 -4.27 -20.58 -24.57
CA MET A 1 -3.09 -21.21 -23.93
C MET A 1 -2.27 -22.09 -24.89
N SER A 2 -2.85 -22.84 -25.85
CA SER A 2 -2.07 -23.71 -26.76
C SER A 2 -1.03 -22.95 -27.60
N ASP A 3 -1.39 -21.75 -28.07
CA ASP A 3 -0.62 -21.07 -29.13
C ASP A 3 0.68 -20.42 -28.62
N TYR A 4 0.79 -20.17 -27.31
CA TYR A 4 1.95 -19.52 -26.69
C TYR A 4 2.83 -20.45 -25.84
N LYS A 5 2.45 -21.72 -25.66
CA LYS A 5 3.22 -22.67 -24.80
C LYS A 5 4.66 -22.88 -25.28
N SER A 6 4.93 -22.78 -26.58
CA SER A 6 6.24 -23.00 -27.18
C SER A 6 6.91 -21.72 -27.71
N VAL A 7 6.29 -20.55 -27.51
CA VAL A 7 6.81 -19.27 -28.04
C VAL A 7 7.90 -18.74 -27.11
N SER A 8 9.07 -18.42 -27.67
CA SER A 8 10.16 -17.80 -26.90
C SER A 8 9.83 -16.36 -26.54
N GLU A 9 10.45 -15.84 -25.48
CA GLU A 9 10.25 -14.46 -25.02
C GLU A 9 10.59 -13.46 -26.12
N LEU A 10 11.72 -13.68 -26.83
CA LEU A 10 12.13 -12.85 -27.97
C LEU A 10 11.13 -12.89 -29.14
N ALA A 11 10.48 -14.04 -29.37
CA ALA A 11 9.44 -14.13 -30.40
C ALA A 11 8.16 -13.40 -29.97
N PHE A 12 7.79 -13.50 -28.71
CA PHE A 12 6.68 -12.76 -28.13
C PHE A 12 6.93 -11.25 -28.16
N GLU A 13 8.13 -10.79 -27.79
CA GLU A 13 8.55 -9.39 -27.88
C GLU A 13 8.40 -8.84 -29.30
N LYS A 14 8.88 -9.57 -30.32
CA LYS A 14 8.71 -9.17 -31.72
C LYS A 14 7.24 -9.06 -32.10
N GLU A 15 6.39 -9.99 -31.63
CA GLU A 15 4.95 -9.92 -31.86
C GLU A 15 4.34 -8.67 -31.21
N VAL A 16 4.72 -8.36 -29.98
CA VAL A 16 4.28 -7.15 -29.25
C VAL A 16 4.65 -5.89 -30.01
N ILE A 17 5.91 -5.75 -30.43
CA ILE A 17 6.40 -4.58 -31.17
C ILE A 17 5.64 -4.45 -32.51
N ASN A 18 5.54 -5.53 -33.28
CA ASN A 18 4.82 -5.52 -34.55
C ASN A 18 3.36 -5.10 -34.36
N TYR A 19 2.70 -5.60 -33.32
CA TYR A 19 1.34 -5.23 -33.00
C TYR A 19 1.23 -3.75 -32.63
N LEU A 20 2.09 -3.24 -31.75
CA LEU A 20 2.14 -1.81 -31.35
C LEU A 20 2.25 -0.88 -32.57
N THR A 21 3.08 -1.24 -33.56
CA THR A 21 3.23 -0.43 -34.79
C THR A 21 2.01 -0.45 -35.72
N THR A 22 1.07 -1.37 -35.51
CA THR A 22 -0.09 -1.59 -36.40
C THR A 22 -1.45 -1.55 -35.69
N ILE A 23 -1.49 -1.10 -34.43
CA ILE A 23 -2.74 -1.03 -33.64
C ILE A 23 -3.83 -0.28 -34.40
N GLY A 24 -5.00 -0.90 -34.51
CA GLY A 24 -6.15 -0.31 -35.20
C GLY A 24 -5.98 -0.17 -36.72
N GLY A 25 -4.99 -0.84 -37.31
CA GLY A 25 -4.71 -0.77 -38.76
C GLY A 25 -3.99 0.50 -39.21
N VAL A 26 -3.44 1.29 -38.28
CA VAL A 26 -2.72 2.53 -38.56
C VAL A 26 -1.35 2.54 -37.87
N LYS A 27 -0.36 3.21 -38.46
CA LYS A 27 0.99 3.36 -37.87
C LYS A 27 0.94 4.36 -36.72
N GLN A 28 0.70 3.88 -35.50
CA GLN A 28 0.66 4.71 -34.28
C GLN A 28 2.05 4.90 -33.67
N TRP A 29 2.78 3.80 -33.46
CA TRP A 29 4.14 3.78 -32.93
C TRP A 29 5.14 3.52 -34.04
N GLU A 30 6.27 4.23 -34.02
CA GLU A 30 7.40 3.96 -34.91
C GLU A 30 8.45 3.09 -34.22
N TYR A 31 8.72 1.91 -34.78
CA TYR A 31 9.77 1.03 -34.26
C TYR A 31 11.16 1.51 -34.68
N MET A 32 12.03 1.76 -33.70
CA MET A 32 13.40 2.21 -33.89
C MET A 32 14.36 1.05 -33.54
N ASP A 33 14.58 0.17 -34.52
CA ASP A 33 15.38 -1.05 -34.35
C ASP A 33 16.87 -0.79 -34.08
N ASN A 34 17.38 0.32 -34.59
CA ASN A 34 18.77 0.76 -34.52
C ASN A 34 19.18 1.37 -33.16
N ILE A 35 18.22 1.68 -32.29
CA ILE A 35 18.48 2.24 -30.95
C ILE A 35 18.57 1.10 -29.94
N LYS A 36 19.77 0.91 -29.37
CA LYS A 36 20.12 -0.16 -28.41
C LYS A 36 20.89 0.35 -27.20
N THR A 37 21.43 1.57 -27.22
CA THR A 37 22.21 2.11 -26.09
C THR A 37 21.64 3.42 -25.57
N THR A 38 22.09 3.80 -24.37
CA THR A 38 21.70 5.08 -23.75
C THR A 38 22.15 6.29 -24.57
N ASP A 39 23.32 6.23 -25.21
CA ASP A 39 23.81 7.34 -26.05
C ASP A 39 22.97 7.51 -27.31
N GLN A 40 22.55 6.40 -27.94
CA GLN A 40 21.65 6.45 -29.10
C GLN A 40 20.27 7.01 -28.75
N LEU A 41 19.77 6.76 -27.54
CA LEU A 41 18.54 7.39 -27.04
C LEU A 41 18.70 8.91 -26.92
N TRP A 42 19.82 9.37 -26.38
CA TRP A 42 20.13 10.80 -26.30
C TRP A 42 20.24 11.46 -27.67
N ASP A 43 20.87 10.79 -28.64
CA ASP A 43 21.00 11.30 -30.00
C ASP A 43 19.63 11.41 -30.69
N ASN A 44 18.77 10.39 -30.51
CA ASN A 44 17.39 10.43 -31.00
C ASN A 44 16.58 11.56 -30.36
N PHE A 45 16.69 11.72 -29.04
CA PHE A 45 16.04 12.82 -28.32
C PHE A 45 16.51 14.18 -28.81
N LYS A 46 17.82 14.36 -29.05
CA LYS A 46 18.39 15.59 -29.59
C LYS A 46 17.74 15.97 -30.93
N VAL A 47 17.66 15.01 -31.86
CA VAL A 47 17.07 15.23 -33.18
C VAL A 47 15.62 15.69 -33.07
N ILE A 48 14.82 15.04 -32.23
CA ILE A 48 13.41 15.40 -32.03
C ILE A 48 13.28 16.78 -31.36
N LEU A 49 14.10 17.05 -30.35
CA LEU A 49 14.12 18.35 -29.67
C LEU A 49 14.44 19.49 -30.63
N GLU A 50 15.44 19.32 -31.50
CA GLU A 50 15.82 20.30 -32.52
C GLU A 50 14.72 20.51 -33.55
N GLN A 51 14.09 19.43 -34.02
CA GLN A 51 12.98 19.50 -34.97
C GLN A 51 11.79 20.27 -34.39
N ASN A 52 11.42 19.98 -33.14
CA ASN A 52 10.28 20.59 -32.47
C ASN A 52 10.53 22.07 -32.13
N ASN A 53 11.79 22.48 -32.01
CA ASN A 53 12.19 23.84 -31.63
C ASN A 53 12.89 24.62 -32.73
N ARG A 54 12.78 24.18 -33.99
CA ARG A 54 13.49 24.81 -35.13
C ARG A 54 13.13 26.29 -35.34
N ALA A 55 11.94 26.72 -34.94
CA ALA A 55 11.55 28.14 -34.99
C ALA A 55 12.24 29.01 -33.92
N ARG A 56 12.85 28.38 -32.90
CA ARG A 56 13.51 29.03 -31.77
C ARG A 56 15.04 28.99 -31.87
N MET A 57 15.59 28.32 -32.88
CA MET A 57 17.03 28.11 -33.06
C MET A 57 17.43 28.35 -34.52
N ASP A 58 18.53 29.08 -34.72
CA ASP A 58 19.08 29.35 -36.05
C ASP A 58 19.94 28.18 -36.58
N GLU A 59 20.57 27.43 -35.66
CA GLU A 59 21.46 26.29 -35.93
C GLU A 59 21.14 25.11 -34.98
N SER A 60 21.68 23.92 -35.27
CA SER A 60 21.56 22.74 -34.38
C SER A 60 22.37 22.93 -33.11
N LEU A 61 21.93 22.28 -32.02
CA LEU A 61 22.58 22.41 -30.72
C LEU A 61 24.01 21.84 -30.76
N THR A 62 24.97 22.57 -30.22
CA THR A 62 26.32 22.05 -30.02
C THR A 62 26.34 20.99 -28.93
N THR A 63 27.44 20.24 -28.82
CA THR A 63 27.59 19.23 -27.75
C THR A 63 27.52 19.88 -26.37
N THR A 64 28.07 21.09 -26.21
CA THR A 64 28.06 21.82 -24.94
C THR A 64 26.66 22.29 -24.57
N GLU A 65 25.92 22.86 -25.52
CA GLU A 65 24.53 23.29 -25.33
C GLU A 65 23.64 22.09 -24.97
N PHE A 66 23.75 20.98 -25.71
CA PHE A 66 22.95 19.79 -25.44
C PHE A 66 23.32 19.09 -24.12
N ASN A 67 24.57 19.24 -23.65
CA ASN A 67 24.95 18.76 -22.31
C ASN A 67 24.20 19.48 -21.18
N GLN A 68 23.78 20.74 -21.37
CA GLN A 68 22.91 21.45 -20.42
C GLN A 68 21.55 20.73 -20.31
N VAL A 69 20.96 20.38 -21.46
CA VAL A 69 19.71 19.60 -21.53
C VAL A 69 19.86 18.23 -20.86
N LYS A 70 20.93 17.49 -21.19
CA LYS A 70 21.24 16.20 -20.55
C LYS A 70 21.33 16.33 -19.04
N LYS A 71 22.00 17.38 -18.55
CA LYS A 71 22.17 17.64 -17.11
C LYS A 71 20.84 17.88 -16.41
N ILE A 72 19.95 18.68 -16.99
CA ILE A 72 18.64 18.98 -16.39
C ILE A 72 17.80 17.69 -16.25
N ILE A 73 17.69 16.91 -17.33
CA ILE A 73 16.92 15.66 -17.30
C ILE A 73 17.56 14.62 -16.38
N SER A 74 18.90 14.50 -16.39
CA SER A 74 19.61 13.51 -15.57
C SER A 74 19.61 13.85 -14.07
N ASN A 75 19.36 15.12 -13.71
CA ASN A 75 19.27 15.57 -12.32
C ASN A 75 17.87 15.40 -11.73
N ILE A 76 16.89 14.94 -12.52
CA ILE A 76 15.60 14.51 -11.98
C ILE A 76 15.86 13.29 -11.08
N ASP A 77 15.60 13.46 -9.78
CA ASP A 77 16.01 12.57 -8.70
C ASP A 77 14.89 11.65 -8.19
N SER A 78 13.63 11.94 -8.54
CA SER A 78 12.47 11.12 -8.18
C SER A 78 11.44 10.99 -9.31
N PRO A 79 10.64 9.91 -9.34
CA PRO A 79 9.51 9.79 -10.27
C PRO A 79 8.48 10.92 -10.14
N TYR A 80 8.33 11.50 -8.94
CA TYR A 80 7.48 12.65 -8.68
C TYR A 80 7.97 13.90 -9.42
N HIS A 81 9.26 14.23 -9.30
CA HIS A 81 9.87 15.34 -10.02
C HIS A 81 9.87 15.10 -11.54
N ALA A 82 10.01 13.84 -11.97
CA ALA A 82 9.84 13.47 -13.38
C ALA A 82 8.43 13.77 -13.88
N GLY A 83 7.42 13.45 -13.07
CA GLY A 83 6.04 13.83 -13.32
C GLY A 83 5.88 15.35 -13.42
N GLN A 84 6.38 16.11 -12.44
CA GLN A 84 6.31 17.58 -12.48
C GLN A 84 6.98 18.16 -13.73
N PHE A 85 8.15 17.63 -14.10
CA PHE A 85 8.87 18.00 -15.31
C PHE A 85 8.03 17.78 -16.57
N LEU A 86 7.42 16.60 -16.73
CA LEU A 86 6.54 16.31 -17.87
C LEU A 86 5.25 17.14 -17.84
N TYR A 87 4.79 17.52 -16.65
CA TYR A 87 3.63 18.37 -16.52
C TYR A 87 3.89 19.79 -17.00
N GLY A 88 5.03 20.35 -16.60
CA GLY A 88 5.46 21.69 -16.97
C GLY A 88 4.51 22.80 -16.52
N VAL A 89 4.78 24.02 -17.00
CA VAL A 89 3.97 25.21 -16.69
C VAL A 89 2.84 25.29 -17.70
N ASN A 90 1.59 25.35 -17.22
CA ASN A 90 0.38 25.35 -18.07
C ASN A 90 0.27 24.16 -19.04
N GLY A 91 0.92 23.03 -18.74
CA GLY A 91 0.90 21.84 -19.59
C GLY A 91 2.03 21.75 -20.61
N VAL A 92 2.97 22.70 -20.60
CA VAL A 92 4.14 22.74 -21.47
C VAL A 92 5.41 22.68 -20.63
N SER A 93 6.23 21.68 -20.91
CA SER A 93 7.56 21.50 -20.33
C SER A 93 8.61 22.13 -21.22
N GLU A 94 9.40 23.04 -20.67
CA GLU A 94 10.46 23.74 -21.38
C GLU A 94 11.77 23.64 -20.61
N ILE A 95 12.88 23.58 -21.34
CA ILE A 95 14.23 23.61 -20.79
C ILE A 95 14.90 24.91 -21.24
N GLU A 96 15.45 25.66 -20.29
CA GLU A 96 16.29 26.81 -20.55
C GLU A 96 17.70 26.38 -20.98
N VAL A 97 18.19 26.93 -22.08
CA VAL A 97 19.52 26.67 -22.63
C VAL A 97 20.19 27.98 -23.02
N ASP A 98 21.45 28.12 -22.60
CA ASP A 98 22.32 29.20 -23.04
C ASP A 98 23.05 28.76 -24.31
N LEU A 99 22.75 29.42 -25.43
CA LEU A 99 23.40 29.15 -26.71
C LEU A 99 24.81 29.76 -26.74
N ASP A 100 25.70 29.16 -27.52
CA ASP A 100 27.10 29.58 -27.70
C ASP A 100 27.20 30.99 -28.32
N ASN A 101 26.14 31.45 -28.99
CA ASN A 101 26.00 32.81 -29.51
C ASN A 101 25.55 33.86 -28.46
N GLY A 102 25.38 33.45 -27.20
CA GLY A 102 24.96 34.30 -26.08
C GLY A 102 23.45 34.55 -25.98
N LYS A 103 22.62 33.92 -26.82
CA LYS A 103 21.16 33.97 -26.69
C LYS A 103 20.69 32.94 -25.66
N HIS A 104 19.71 33.34 -24.84
CA HIS A 104 18.97 32.45 -23.96
C HIS A 104 17.70 31.98 -24.67
N VAL A 105 17.46 30.67 -24.72
CA VAL A 105 16.28 30.08 -25.36
C VAL A 105 15.57 29.09 -24.44
N PHE A 106 14.24 29.05 -24.56
CA PHE A 106 13.41 28.02 -23.93
C PHE A 106 13.07 26.98 -25.00
N LEU A 107 13.49 25.74 -24.80
CA LEU A 107 13.21 24.63 -25.70
C LEU A 107 12.03 23.83 -25.16
N THR A 108 10.94 23.74 -25.92
CA THR A 108 9.80 22.89 -25.57
C THR A 108 10.18 21.41 -25.72
N VAL A 109 10.08 20.68 -24.62
CA VAL A 109 10.39 19.24 -24.54
C VAL A 109 9.11 18.41 -24.63
N PHE A 110 8.05 18.85 -23.96
CA PHE A 110 6.80 18.11 -23.85
C PHE A 110 5.61 19.08 -23.84
N ASP A 111 4.58 18.79 -24.62
CA ASP A 111 3.33 19.56 -24.66
C ASP A 111 2.15 18.59 -24.51
N GLN A 112 1.48 18.66 -23.36
CA GLN A 112 0.36 17.77 -23.02
C GLN A 112 -0.88 17.97 -23.91
N ALA A 113 -0.99 19.12 -24.60
CA ALA A 113 -2.12 19.38 -25.47
C ALA A 113 -1.97 18.69 -26.84
N GLN A 114 -0.74 18.38 -27.27
CA GLN A 114 -0.43 17.78 -28.56
C GLN A 114 -0.46 16.25 -28.48
N VAL A 115 -1.66 15.68 -28.47
CA VAL A 115 -1.87 14.22 -28.43
C VAL A 115 -2.35 13.70 -29.79
N GLY A 116 -1.69 12.67 -30.31
CA GLY A 116 -2.09 12.01 -31.56
C GLY A 116 -1.98 12.87 -32.83
N GLY A 117 -1.32 14.03 -32.73
CA GLY A 117 -1.08 14.99 -33.81
C GLY A 117 -0.22 16.16 -33.32
N GLY A 118 0.20 17.05 -34.22
CA GLY A 118 1.15 18.13 -33.91
C GLY A 118 2.61 17.69 -34.07
N ASN A 119 3.48 18.16 -33.18
CA ASN A 119 4.92 17.89 -33.18
C ASN A 119 5.30 16.70 -32.28
N THR A 120 4.32 15.97 -31.74
CA THR A 120 4.57 14.83 -30.85
C THR A 120 4.98 13.58 -31.62
N VAL A 121 6.12 13.00 -31.25
CA VAL A 121 6.68 11.79 -31.89
C VAL A 121 6.53 10.59 -30.96
N TYR A 122 5.97 9.49 -31.48
CA TYR A 122 5.75 8.25 -30.71
C TYR A 122 6.63 7.14 -31.26
N GLN A 123 7.57 6.65 -30.46
CA GLN A 123 8.52 5.62 -30.86
C GLN A 123 8.52 4.43 -29.88
N VAL A 124 8.86 3.25 -30.39
CA VAL A 124 9.11 2.05 -29.58
C VAL A 124 10.54 1.58 -29.84
N VAL A 125 11.26 1.29 -28.76
CA VAL A 125 12.60 0.69 -28.79
C VAL A 125 12.59 -0.61 -27.98
N ASN A 126 13.57 -1.47 -28.22
CA ASN A 126 13.69 -2.74 -27.52
C ASN A 126 15.14 -3.12 -27.27
N GLN A 127 15.36 -3.97 -26.27
CA GLN A 127 16.67 -4.53 -25.91
C GLN A 127 17.70 -3.42 -25.63
N ILE A 128 17.30 -2.38 -24.88
CA ILE A 128 18.18 -1.27 -24.52
C ILE A 128 19.20 -1.74 -23.49
N GLU A 129 20.48 -1.69 -23.84
CA GLU A 129 21.61 -2.00 -22.96
C GLU A 129 21.85 -0.85 -21.97
N ARG A 130 21.88 -1.20 -20.69
CA ARG A 130 22.11 -0.29 -19.57
C ARG A 130 23.39 -0.71 -18.83
N PRO A 131 24.45 0.12 -18.91
CA PRO A 131 25.65 -0.12 -18.11
C PRO A 131 25.32 -0.16 -16.61
N LYS A 132 26.09 -0.94 -15.84
CA LYS A 132 25.98 -0.93 -14.38
C LYS A 132 26.16 0.50 -13.83
N VAL A 133 25.25 0.90 -12.94
CA VAL A 133 25.33 2.19 -12.23
C VAL A 133 25.91 2.00 -10.83
N VAL A 134 25.61 0.86 -10.20
CA VAL A 134 26.11 0.47 -8.89
C VAL A 134 27.29 -0.48 -9.08
N ASP A 135 28.40 -0.21 -8.38
CA ASP A 135 29.58 -1.07 -8.40
C ASP A 135 29.23 -2.49 -7.92
N GLY A 136 29.88 -3.51 -8.51
CA GLY A 136 29.58 -4.92 -8.25
C GLY A 136 28.32 -5.49 -8.94
N LYS A 137 27.46 -4.67 -9.55
CA LYS A 137 26.26 -5.16 -10.29
C LYS A 137 26.54 -5.41 -11.78
N PRO A 138 25.81 -6.33 -12.44
CA PRO A 138 25.96 -6.56 -13.88
C PRO A 138 25.31 -5.46 -14.71
N ASN A 139 25.67 -5.38 -15.98
CA ASN A 139 24.92 -4.59 -16.95
C ASN A 139 23.50 -5.17 -17.08
N ARG A 140 22.52 -4.30 -17.34
CA ARG A 140 21.12 -4.66 -17.53
C ARG A 140 20.69 -4.46 -18.98
N ARG A 141 19.54 -5.03 -19.31
CA ARG A 141 18.93 -4.91 -20.62
C ARG A 141 17.42 -4.83 -20.45
N PHE A 142 16.83 -3.80 -21.00
CA PHE A 142 15.40 -3.53 -20.94
C PHE A 142 14.69 -4.10 -22.16
N ASP A 143 13.57 -4.78 -21.96
CA ASP A 143 12.87 -5.49 -23.03
C ASP A 143 12.25 -4.53 -24.05
N VAL A 144 11.20 -3.79 -23.67
CA VAL A 144 10.53 -2.82 -24.55
C VAL A 144 10.30 -1.50 -23.82
N THR A 145 10.63 -0.39 -24.47
CA THR A 145 10.40 0.97 -23.94
C THR A 145 9.62 1.80 -24.95
N LEU A 146 8.57 2.47 -24.49
CA LEU A 146 7.80 3.42 -25.29
C LEU A 146 8.28 4.84 -25.02
N LEU A 147 8.61 5.55 -26.10
CA LEU A 147 9.15 6.89 -26.08
C LEU A 147 8.11 7.91 -26.57
N ILE A 148 7.98 9.03 -25.86
CA ILE A 148 7.21 10.18 -26.31
C ILE A 148 8.18 11.36 -26.46
N ASN A 149 8.25 11.93 -27.65
CA ASN A 149 9.28 12.91 -28.05
C ASN A 149 10.72 12.42 -27.81
N GLY A 150 10.96 11.10 -27.93
CA GLY A 150 12.27 10.50 -27.67
C GLY A 150 12.60 10.28 -26.18
N LEU A 151 11.75 10.73 -25.25
CA LEU A 151 11.90 10.48 -23.82
C LEU A 151 11.29 9.13 -23.41
N PRO A 152 11.97 8.29 -22.61
CA PRO A 152 11.40 7.08 -22.02
C PRO A 152 10.25 7.39 -21.05
N ILE A 153 9.03 6.95 -21.37
CA ILE A 153 7.84 7.20 -20.54
C ILE A 153 7.25 5.90 -19.96
N ILE A 154 7.23 4.82 -20.75
CA ILE A 154 6.65 3.53 -20.35
C ILE A 154 7.68 2.42 -20.56
N GLN A 155 7.96 1.64 -19.52
CA GLN A 155 8.84 0.47 -19.57
C GLN A 155 7.99 -0.80 -19.46
N ILE A 156 8.24 -1.76 -20.35
CA ILE A 156 7.53 -3.03 -20.42
C ILE A 156 8.55 -4.16 -20.27
N GLU A 157 8.37 -5.01 -19.25
CA GLU A 157 9.14 -6.25 -19.07
C GLU A 157 8.27 -7.44 -19.43
N LEU A 158 8.80 -8.30 -20.31
CA LEU A 158 8.07 -9.40 -20.89
C LEU A 158 8.50 -10.73 -20.26
N LYS A 159 7.55 -11.66 -20.14
CA LYS A 159 7.85 -13.07 -19.85
C LYS A 159 7.08 -14.01 -20.77
N LYS A 160 7.60 -15.23 -20.90
CA LYS A 160 6.91 -16.32 -21.61
C LYS A 160 5.60 -16.70 -20.91
N ALA A 161 4.71 -17.39 -21.63
CA ALA A 161 3.35 -17.71 -21.16
C ALA A 161 3.25 -18.54 -19.88
N LEU A 162 4.29 -19.30 -19.52
CA LEU A 162 4.30 -20.15 -18.31
C LEU A 162 4.91 -19.45 -17.09
N HIS A 163 5.44 -18.24 -17.26
CA HIS A 163 6.00 -17.44 -16.18
C HIS A 163 4.95 -16.49 -15.60
N THR A 164 5.26 -15.92 -14.45
CA THR A 164 4.34 -15.01 -13.75
C THR A 164 4.72 -13.54 -13.99
N THR A 165 3.73 -12.65 -13.96
CA THR A 165 3.99 -11.20 -13.95
C THR A 165 4.75 -10.74 -12.70
N THR A 166 4.71 -11.53 -11.61
CA THR A 166 5.49 -11.28 -10.40
C THR A 166 6.99 -11.28 -10.69
N GLU A 167 7.50 -12.18 -11.54
CA GLU A 167 8.91 -12.21 -11.91
C GLU A 167 9.35 -10.91 -12.62
N SER A 168 8.53 -10.39 -13.53
CA SER A 168 8.76 -9.09 -14.16
C SER A 168 8.77 -7.96 -13.13
N LEU A 169 7.85 -7.98 -12.16
CA LEU A 169 7.80 -6.97 -11.09
C LEU A 169 9.05 -7.03 -10.20
N ASN A 170 9.56 -8.23 -9.88
CA ASN A 170 10.82 -8.39 -9.14
C ASN A 170 12.01 -7.79 -9.91
N GLN A 171 12.05 -8.02 -11.22
CA GLN A 171 13.09 -7.49 -12.09
C GLN A 171 13.05 -5.96 -12.15
N MET A 172 11.85 -5.37 -12.22
CA MET A 172 11.67 -3.92 -12.16
C MET A 172 12.05 -3.33 -10.79
N GLU A 173 11.71 -4.01 -9.69
CA GLU A 173 12.12 -3.64 -8.33
C GLU A 173 13.66 -3.62 -8.21
N GLN A 174 14.32 -4.64 -8.77
CA GLN A 174 15.78 -4.71 -8.86
C GLN A 174 16.36 -3.55 -9.67
N TYR A 175 15.74 -3.17 -10.79
CA TYR A 175 16.18 -2.03 -11.61
C TYR A 175 16.11 -0.70 -10.85
N ILE A 176 15.09 -0.50 -10.01
CA ILE A 176 14.98 0.66 -9.13
C ILE A 176 16.11 0.65 -8.09
N ALA A 177 16.32 -0.49 -7.41
CA ALA A 177 17.38 -0.65 -6.40
C ALA A 177 18.79 -0.38 -6.97
N GLU A 178 19.01 -0.76 -8.24
CA GLU A 178 20.27 -0.57 -8.95
C GLU A 178 20.39 0.77 -9.68
N LYS A 179 19.44 1.70 -9.47
CA LYS A 179 19.40 3.03 -10.09
C LYS A 179 19.44 2.99 -11.62
N GLN A 180 18.87 1.94 -12.22
CA GLN A 180 18.87 1.72 -13.67
C GLN A 180 17.94 2.67 -14.41
N TYR A 181 16.96 3.29 -13.73
CA TYR A 181 16.08 4.33 -14.29
C TYR A 181 16.64 5.75 -14.14
N SER A 182 17.97 5.91 -14.28
CA SER A 182 18.67 7.20 -14.23
C SER A 182 19.05 7.74 -15.62
N GLY A 183 19.44 9.02 -15.69
CA GLY A 183 19.83 9.67 -16.93
C GLY A 183 18.60 9.96 -17.79
N ILE A 184 18.58 9.56 -19.07
CA ILE A 184 17.39 9.77 -19.91
C ILE A 184 16.17 8.99 -19.40
N PHE A 185 16.37 7.88 -18.67
CA PHE A 185 15.28 7.12 -18.05
C PHE A 185 14.72 7.78 -16.79
N SER A 186 15.29 8.88 -16.31
CA SER A 186 14.73 9.62 -15.18
C SER A 186 13.32 10.15 -15.46
N THR A 187 12.88 10.21 -16.73
CA THR A 187 11.52 10.61 -17.12
C THR A 187 10.48 9.50 -17.00
N LEU A 188 10.87 8.27 -16.67
CA LEU A 188 10.01 7.09 -16.68
C LEU A 188 8.84 7.19 -15.68
N GLN A 189 7.62 7.01 -16.17
CA GLN A 189 6.38 7.17 -15.38
C GLN A 189 5.66 5.86 -15.09
N ILE A 190 5.59 4.94 -16.06
CA ILE A 190 4.75 3.73 -15.97
C ILE A 190 5.60 2.48 -16.19
N LEU A 191 5.37 1.49 -15.34
CA LEU A 191 5.97 0.16 -15.41
C LEU A 191 4.89 -0.87 -15.75
N ILE A 192 5.16 -1.73 -16.74
CA ILE A 192 4.23 -2.78 -17.19
C ILE A 192 4.92 -4.15 -17.17
N ALA A 193 4.43 -5.05 -16.34
CA ALA A 193 4.77 -6.47 -16.34
C ALA A 193 3.78 -7.22 -17.24
N MET A 194 4.26 -7.94 -18.25
CA MET A 194 3.38 -8.54 -19.26
C MET A 194 3.81 -9.94 -19.67
N THR A 195 2.86 -10.88 -19.60
CA THR A 195 2.88 -12.16 -20.30
C THR A 195 1.76 -12.18 -21.34
N PRO A 196 1.67 -13.20 -22.21
CA PRO A 196 0.56 -13.32 -23.15
C PRO A 196 -0.84 -13.35 -22.50
N HIS A 197 -0.94 -13.70 -21.21
CA HIS A 197 -2.20 -13.99 -20.53
C HIS A 197 -2.39 -13.26 -19.19
N ASP A 198 -1.41 -12.50 -18.73
CA ASP A 198 -1.53 -11.65 -17.55
C ASP A 198 -0.72 -10.37 -17.74
N ILE A 199 -1.32 -9.24 -17.38
CA ILE A 199 -0.73 -7.91 -17.57
C ILE A 199 -0.99 -7.11 -16.32
N ARG A 200 0.07 -6.58 -15.74
CA ARG A 200 0.02 -5.69 -14.59
C ARG A 200 0.73 -4.39 -14.91
N TYR A 201 0.14 -3.27 -14.54
CA TYR A 201 0.76 -1.96 -14.66
C TYR A 201 0.78 -1.24 -13.32
N MET A 202 1.80 -0.44 -13.10
CA MET A 202 1.94 0.41 -11.92
C MET A 202 2.66 1.71 -12.28
N ALA A 203 2.55 2.70 -11.40
CA ALA A 203 3.38 3.89 -11.49
C ALA A 203 4.82 3.55 -11.05
N ASN A 204 5.81 4.22 -11.64
CA ASN A 204 7.19 4.15 -11.20
C ASN A 204 7.33 4.73 -9.77
N THR A 205 8.27 4.19 -8.99
CA THR A 205 8.39 4.49 -7.56
C THR A 205 9.84 4.36 -7.10
N GLU A 206 10.11 4.83 -5.89
CA GLU A 206 11.37 4.60 -5.20
C GLU A 206 11.37 3.23 -4.50
N ILE A 207 12.55 2.67 -4.23
CA ILE A 207 12.69 1.31 -3.70
C ILE A 207 11.94 1.10 -2.38
N GLY A 208 11.93 2.08 -1.48
CA GLY A 208 11.22 1.97 -0.19
C GLY A 208 9.69 1.95 -0.30
N ASN A 209 9.16 2.31 -1.47
CA ASN A 209 7.73 2.41 -1.75
C ASN A 209 7.27 1.38 -2.80
N PHE A 210 8.13 0.46 -3.23
CA PHE A 210 7.76 -0.57 -4.20
C PHE A 210 6.81 -1.57 -3.56
N ASN A 211 5.56 -1.61 -4.03
CA ASN A 211 4.55 -2.51 -3.50
C ASN A 211 3.67 -3.06 -4.62
N ARG A 212 3.75 -4.38 -4.81
CA ARG A 212 3.06 -5.13 -5.88
C ARG A 212 1.53 -5.10 -5.74
N ALA A 213 0.99 -4.75 -4.57
CA ALA A 213 -0.45 -4.54 -4.41
C ALA A 213 -0.96 -3.35 -5.23
N PHE A 214 -0.07 -2.44 -5.66
CA PHE A 214 -0.37 -1.34 -6.57
C PHE A 214 -0.08 -1.67 -8.05
N ALA A 215 0.24 -2.93 -8.37
CA ALA A 215 0.34 -3.43 -9.74
C ALA A 215 -1.00 -4.02 -10.20
N PHE A 216 -1.77 -3.18 -10.90
CA PHE A 216 -3.17 -3.43 -11.24
C PHE A 216 -3.32 -4.19 -12.57
N ASN A 217 -4.36 -5.01 -12.68
CA ASN A 217 -4.84 -5.46 -13.98
C ASN A 217 -5.72 -4.36 -14.62
N TRP A 218 -5.64 -4.20 -15.93
CA TRP A 218 -6.66 -3.41 -16.64
C TRP A 218 -7.98 -4.18 -16.64
N GLN A 219 -9.11 -3.49 -16.58
CA GLN A 219 -10.44 -4.11 -16.52
C GLN A 219 -11.32 -3.64 -17.66
N ASN A 220 -12.22 -4.51 -18.10
CA ASN A 220 -13.29 -4.13 -19.00
C ASN A 220 -14.28 -3.22 -18.29
N GLU A 221 -14.81 -2.25 -19.02
CA GLU A 221 -15.73 -1.25 -18.49
C GLU A 221 -17.10 -1.86 -18.13
N ASP A 222 -17.57 -2.79 -18.97
CA ASP A 222 -18.92 -3.35 -18.89
C ASP A 222 -19.09 -4.31 -17.70
N ASP A 223 -18.10 -5.19 -17.47
CA ASP A 223 -18.18 -6.28 -16.49
C ASP A 223 -17.12 -6.21 -15.37
N ALA A 224 -16.27 -5.17 -15.37
CA ALA A 224 -15.15 -5.00 -14.43
C ALA A 224 -14.15 -6.17 -14.38
N LYS A 225 -14.19 -7.11 -15.34
CA LYS A 225 -13.28 -8.27 -15.32
C LYS A 225 -11.88 -7.90 -15.84
N PRO A 226 -10.82 -8.50 -15.27
CA PRO A 226 -9.46 -8.30 -15.75
C PRO A 226 -9.28 -8.65 -17.24
N VAL A 227 -8.64 -7.75 -17.98
CA VAL A 227 -8.18 -7.98 -19.36
C VAL A 227 -6.93 -8.84 -19.31
N ARG A 228 -7.09 -10.11 -19.69
CA ARG A 228 -6.00 -11.10 -19.73
C ARG A 228 -5.25 -11.14 -21.05
N SER A 229 -5.87 -10.70 -22.14
CA SER A 229 -5.23 -10.67 -23.47
C SER A 229 -4.32 -9.45 -23.60
N TRP A 230 -3.03 -9.68 -23.85
CA TRP A 230 -2.07 -8.61 -24.08
C TRP A 230 -2.43 -7.75 -25.30
N LYS A 231 -3.03 -8.32 -26.35
CA LYS A 231 -3.48 -7.58 -27.55
C LYS A 231 -4.61 -6.62 -27.19
N THR A 232 -5.58 -7.11 -26.42
CA THR A 232 -6.69 -6.28 -25.95
C THR A 232 -6.20 -5.19 -24.99
N PHE A 233 -5.22 -5.49 -24.14
CA PHE A 233 -4.56 -4.47 -23.31
C PHE A 233 -3.84 -3.43 -24.18
N ALA A 234 -3.09 -3.86 -25.20
CA ALA A 234 -2.40 -2.96 -26.11
C ALA A 234 -3.39 -2.04 -26.85
N ASP A 235 -4.49 -2.56 -27.36
CA ASP A 235 -5.56 -1.78 -28.01
C ASP A 235 -6.17 -0.74 -27.08
N LYS A 236 -6.41 -1.13 -25.82
CA LYS A 236 -7.11 -0.29 -24.84
C LYS A 236 -6.21 0.73 -24.16
N VAL A 237 -4.94 0.41 -23.93
CA VAL A 237 -4.04 1.17 -23.03
C VAL A 237 -2.80 1.69 -23.76
N LEU A 238 -2.17 0.88 -24.61
CA LEU A 238 -0.93 1.24 -25.30
C LEU A 238 -1.17 1.97 -26.63
N SER A 239 -2.42 2.06 -27.09
CA SER A 239 -2.81 2.86 -28.25
C SER A 239 -2.76 4.36 -27.96
N ILE A 240 -2.55 5.18 -28.99
CA ILE A 240 -2.70 6.63 -28.91
C ILE A 240 -4.16 7.00 -29.19
N PRO A 241 -4.80 7.87 -28.38
CA PRO A 241 -4.21 8.78 -27.39
C PRO A 241 -3.96 8.18 -26.00
N MET A 242 -4.47 6.98 -25.70
CA MET A 242 -4.54 6.46 -24.34
C MET A 242 -3.18 6.35 -23.65
N ALA A 243 -2.13 5.85 -24.30
CA ALA A 243 -0.82 5.70 -23.66
C ALA A 243 -0.22 7.05 -23.22
N HIS A 244 -0.41 8.08 -24.06
CA HIS A 244 -0.01 9.45 -23.73
C HIS A 244 -0.85 9.98 -22.56
N ASP A 245 -2.17 9.79 -22.62
CA ASP A 245 -3.08 10.24 -21.56
C ASP A 245 -2.82 9.51 -20.23
N MET A 246 -2.42 8.23 -20.25
CA MET A 246 -2.05 7.47 -19.05
C MET A 246 -0.83 8.07 -18.35
N ALA A 247 0.17 8.49 -19.10
CA ALA A 247 1.37 9.13 -18.55
C ALA A 247 1.15 10.59 -18.10
N THR A 248 0.06 11.21 -18.54
CA THR A 248 -0.23 12.64 -18.29
C THR A 248 -1.59 12.80 -17.59
N ARG A 249 -2.68 12.83 -18.34
CA ARG A 249 -4.06 13.06 -17.88
C ARG A 249 -4.60 12.06 -16.87
N TYR A 250 -4.05 10.86 -16.79
CA TYR A 250 -4.48 9.81 -15.85
C TYR A 250 -3.38 9.40 -14.87
N MET A 251 -2.39 10.28 -14.68
CA MET A 251 -1.40 10.24 -13.62
C MET A 251 -1.73 11.30 -12.55
N ILE A 252 -1.49 10.97 -11.29
CA ILE A 252 -1.63 11.86 -10.14
C ILE A 252 -0.24 12.06 -9.54
N LEU A 253 0.16 13.31 -9.38
CA LEU A 253 1.36 13.67 -8.64
C LEU A 253 0.94 13.95 -7.20
N ASP A 254 1.38 13.15 -6.24
CA ASP A 254 1.09 13.34 -4.82
C ASP A 254 2.27 14.05 -4.16
N GLY A 255 2.18 15.38 -4.04
CA GLY A 255 3.16 16.26 -3.39
C GLY A 255 3.01 16.36 -1.88
N THR A 256 2.38 15.37 -1.24
CA THR A 256 2.27 15.34 0.23
C THR A 256 3.67 15.38 0.84
N LYS A 257 3.90 16.37 1.73
CA LYS A 257 5.21 16.61 2.35
C LYS A 257 5.81 15.32 2.94
N ASN A 258 7.05 15.02 2.58
CA ASN A 258 7.80 13.82 2.98
C ASN A 258 7.20 12.48 2.49
N LYS A 259 6.24 12.50 1.55
CA LYS A 259 5.58 11.31 0.98
C LYS A 259 5.32 11.48 -0.54
N GLU A 260 6.23 12.19 -1.20
CA GLU A 260 6.13 12.48 -2.63
C GLU A 260 6.06 11.19 -3.45
N SER A 261 5.06 11.08 -4.32
CA SER A 261 4.87 9.88 -5.13
C SER A 261 4.03 10.17 -6.37
N ILE A 262 4.10 9.27 -7.36
CA ILE A 262 3.16 9.28 -8.49
C ILE A 262 2.20 8.11 -8.38
N LYS A 263 0.94 8.32 -8.79
CA LYS A 263 -0.11 7.31 -8.76
C LYS A 263 -0.81 7.25 -10.11
N VAL A 264 -0.77 6.08 -10.73
CA VAL A 264 -1.51 5.81 -11.97
C VAL A 264 -2.98 5.53 -11.63
N MET A 265 -3.91 6.16 -12.36
CA MET A 265 -5.33 5.93 -12.15
C MET A 265 -5.73 4.52 -12.59
N ARG A 266 -6.65 3.92 -11.83
CA ARG A 266 -7.23 2.59 -12.11
C ARG A 266 -8.27 2.67 -13.23
N PRO A 267 -8.64 1.56 -13.88
CA PRO A 267 -9.48 1.57 -15.08
C PRO A 267 -10.84 2.25 -14.83
N TYR A 268 -11.51 1.92 -13.72
CA TYR A 268 -12.79 2.55 -13.35
C TYR A 268 -12.69 4.06 -13.10
N GLN A 269 -11.54 4.55 -12.63
CA GLN A 269 -11.29 5.98 -12.44
C GLN A 269 -11.08 6.67 -13.79
N VAL A 270 -10.37 6.01 -14.71
CA VAL A 270 -10.16 6.50 -16.08
C VAL A 270 -11.48 6.56 -16.84
N TYR A 271 -12.28 5.50 -16.83
CA TYR A 271 -13.59 5.47 -17.49
C TYR A 271 -14.54 6.54 -16.95
N ALA A 272 -14.65 6.67 -15.62
CA ALA A 272 -15.48 7.69 -14.98
C ALA A 272 -15.05 9.12 -15.38
N THR A 273 -13.75 9.40 -15.31
CA THR A 273 -13.18 10.71 -15.66
C THR A 273 -13.39 11.01 -17.15
N LYS A 274 -13.10 10.05 -18.04
CA LYS A 274 -13.27 10.19 -19.49
C LYS A 274 -14.72 10.53 -19.85
N ARG A 275 -15.69 9.74 -19.37
CA ARG A 275 -17.12 9.96 -19.64
C ARG A 275 -17.59 11.33 -19.18
N LEU A 276 -17.18 11.74 -17.98
CA LEU A 276 -17.57 13.03 -17.43
C LEU A 276 -16.96 14.19 -18.21
N ILE A 277 -15.67 14.14 -18.52
CA ILE A 277 -15.01 15.17 -19.33
C ILE A 277 -15.61 15.26 -20.73
N ASP A 278 -15.90 14.13 -21.38
CA ASP A 278 -16.56 14.13 -22.69
C ASP A 278 -17.98 14.69 -22.63
N LYS A 279 -18.70 14.47 -21.52
CA LYS A 279 -20.03 15.07 -21.30
C LYS A 279 -19.92 16.58 -21.06
N VAL A 280 -19.00 17.04 -20.22
CA VAL A 280 -18.76 18.48 -19.98
C VAL A 280 -18.33 19.20 -21.26
N ARG A 281 -17.48 18.60 -22.10
CA ARG A 281 -17.08 19.18 -23.39
C ARG A 281 -18.25 19.46 -24.34
N LYS A 282 -19.29 18.62 -24.29
CA LYS A 282 -20.49 18.72 -25.15
C LYS A 282 -21.62 19.51 -24.49
N PHE A 283 -21.49 19.83 -23.20
CA PHE A 283 -22.53 20.46 -22.40
C PHE A 283 -22.66 21.95 -22.71
N ASP A 284 -23.90 22.39 -22.94
CA ASP A 284 -24.24 23.81 -23.05
C ASP A 284 -24.84 24.30 -21.72
N PHE A 285 -24.06 25.12 -21.02
CA PHE A 285 -24.41 25.67 -19.71
C PHE A 285 -25.68 26.53 -19.69
N LYS A 286 -26.20 26.96 -20.85
CA LYS A 286 -27.40 27.80 -20.94
C LYS A 286 -28.66 27.03 -21.30
N TYR A 287 -28.54 25.98 -22.12
CA TYR A 287 -29.71 25.30 -22.68
C TYR A 287 -29.95 23.90 -22.10
N ASP A 288 -28.91 23.25 -21.59
CA ASP A 288 -29.07 21.93 -20.98
C ASP A 288 -29.63 22.02 -19.55
N SER A 289 -30.18 20.91 -19.05
CA SER A 289 -30.90 20.83 -17.76
C SER A 289 -30.07 21.12 -16.50
N GLY A 290 -28.78 21.43 -16.63
CA GLY A 290 -27.84 21.52 -15.51
C GLY A 290 -27.37 20.18 -14.95
N LYS A 291 -27.94 19.04 -15.40
CA LYS A 291 -27.72 17.70 -14.82
C LYS A 291 -26.72 16.89 -15.65
N LEU A 292 -25.45 16.84 -15.23
CA LEU A 292 -24.41 16.07 -15.94
C LEU A 292 -24.39 14.58 -15.56
N GLY A 293 -24.93 14.19 -14.41
CA GLY A 293 -24.97 12.81 -13.93
C GLY A 293 -24.16 12.62 -12.64
N TYR A 294 -24.02 11.38 -12.19
CA TYR A 294 -23.23 11.06 -11.00
C TYR A 294 -22.31 9.86 -11.20
N ILE A 295 -21.23 9.85 -10.43
CA ILE A 295 -20.27 8.73 -10.35
C ILE A 295 -20.50 8.02 -9.02
N TRP A 296 -20.88 6.74 -9.12
CA TRP A 296 -21.03 5.87 -7.98
C TRP A 296 -19.76 5.05 -7.79
N HIS A 297 -18.90 5.45 -6.88
CA HIS A 297 -17.66 4.74 -6.56
C HIS A 297 -17.64 4.44 -5.07
N THR A 298 -17.58 3.16 -4.69
CA THR A 298 -17.70 2.73 -3.29
C THR A 298 -16.72 3.45 -2.35
N THR A 299 -17.04 3.46 -1.06
CA THR A 299 -16.21 4.11 -0.05
C THR A 299 -14.83 3.47 0.00
N GLY A 300 -13.78 4.32 -0.03
CA GLY A 300 -12.39 3.88 -0.04
C GLY A 300 -11.79 3.47 -1.39
N SER A 301 -12.55 3.59 -2.48
CA SER A 301 -12.07 3.33 -3.85
C SER A 301 -11.20 4.45 -4.46
N GLY A 302 -10.85 5.51 -3.71
CA GLY A 302 -10.12 6.66 -4.27
C GLY A 302 -11.00 7.68 -5.00
N LYS A 303 -12.23 7.90 -4.51
CA LYS A 303 -13.15 8.95 -5.01
C LYS A 303 -12.50 10.34 -5.05
N THR A 304 -11.85 10.75 -3.96
CA THR A 304 -11.21 12.07 -3.81
C THR A 304 -10.17 12.34 -4.91
N ILE A 305 -9.37 11.33 -5.26
CA ILE A 305 -8.39 11.40 -6.35
C ILE A 305 -9.10 11.56 -7.71
N THR A 306 -10.13 10.76 -7.95
CA THR A 306 -10.89 10.78 -9.21
C THR A 306 -11.61 12.11 -9.41
N SER A 307 -12.23 12.63 -8.36
CA SER A 307 -12.97 13.89 -8.39
C SER A 307 -12.02 15.09 -8.51
N PHE A 308 -10.85 15.07 -7.86
CA PHE A 308 -9.80 16.07 -8.06
C PHE A 308 -9.37 16.10 -9.52
N LYS A 309 -9.02 14.93 -10.07
CA LYS A 309 -8.48 14.87 -11.43
C LYS A 309 -9.48 15.36 -12.46
N THR A 310 -10.74 15.00 -12.26
CA THR A 310 -11.85 15.52 -13.05
C THR A 310 -11.96 17.04 -12.94
N ALA A 311 -11.93 17.60 -11.72
CA ALA A 311 -11.97 19.04 -11.51
C ALA A 311 -10.83 19.76 -12.25
N TRP A 312 -9.62 19.20 -12.15
CA TRP A 312 -8.41 19.72 -12.78
C TRP A 312 -8.43 19.64 -14.31
N LEU A 313 -8.97 18.56 -14.88
CA LEU A 313 -9.14 18.44 -16.33
C LEU A 313 -10.27 19.35 -16.83
N ALA A 314 -11.36 19.47 -16.08
CA ALA A 314 -12.51 20.30 -16.43
C ALA A 314 -12.18 21.79 -16.42
N SER A 315 -11.36 22.26 -15.48
CA SER A 315 -10.94 23.68 -15.42
C SER A 315 -10.11 24.12 -16.63
N ARG A 316 -9.59 23.18 -17.41
CA ARG A 316 -8.82 23.44 -18.65
C ARG A 316 -9.68 23.43 -19.90
N LEU A 317 -10.93 23.00 -19.84
CA LEU A 317 -11.83 23.04 -20.98
C LEU A 317 -12.19 24.48 -21.35
N SER A 318 -12.32 24.76 -22.65
CA SER A 318 -12.58 26.12 -23.15
C SER A 318 -14.00 26.62 -22.86
N ASN A 319 -14.95 25.71 -22.61
CA ASN A 319 -16.33 26.03 -22.29
C ASN A 319 -16.62 26.13 -20.78
N VAL A 320 -15.59 25.95 -19.93
CA VAL A 320 -15.69 26.03 -18.46
C VAL A 320 -14.88 27.22 -17.96
N ASP A 321 -15.55 28.16 -17.29
CA ASP A 321 -14.89 29.34 -16.72
C ASP A 321 -14.37 29.07 -15.30
N LYS A 322 -15.14 28.31 -14.51
CA LYS A 322 -14.83 28.00 -13.11
C LYS A 322 -15.25 26.58 -12.74
N VAL A 323 -14.47 25.96 -11.85
CA VAL A 323 -14.86 24.70 -11.20
C VAL A 323 -15.00 24.94 -9.70
N VAL A 324 -16.17 24.60 -9.15
CA VAL A 324 -16.44 24.70 -7.72
C VAL A 324 -16.65 23.30 -7.16
N PHE A 325 -15.76 22.91 -6.26
CA PHE A 325 -15.85 21.67 -5.51
C PHE A 325 -16.59 21.92 -4.19
N LEU A 326 -17.78 21.33 -4.07
CA LEU A 326 -18.65 21.48 -2.91
C LEU A 326 -18.49 20.28 -1.97
N VAL A 327 -18.12 20.57 -0.72
CA VAL A 327 -18.08 19.61 0.36
C VAL A 327 -19.19 19.86 1.38
N ASP A 328 -19.67 18.80 2.01
CA ASP A 328 -20.77 18.86 2.97
C ASP A 328 -20.40 19.59 4.28
N ARG A 329 -19.14 19.53 4.77
CA ARG A 329 -18.76 20.16 6.06
C ARG A 329 -17.58 21.11 5.95
N ILE A 330 -17.62 22.18 6.75
CA ILE A 330 -16.54 23.17 6.87
C ILE A 330 -15.22 22.51 7.34
N ALA A 331 -15.28 21.57 8.29
CA ALA A 331 -14.09 20.87 8.78
C ALA A 331 -13.43 19.96 7.71
N LEU A 332 -14.23 19.38 6.82
CA LEU A 332 -13.75 18.58 5.69
C LEU A 332 -13.20 19.45 4.55
N THR A 333 -13.53 20.76 4.54
CA THR A 333 -13.08 21.67 3.48
C THR A 333 -11.56 21.84 3.50
N ASN A 334 -10.96 21.99 4.68
CA ASN A 334 -9.50 22.15 4.80
C ASN A 334 -8.77 20.86 4.40
N GLN A 335 -9.18 19.71 4.94
CA GLN A 335 -8.58 18.42 4.58
C GLN A 335 -8.66 18.13 3.08
N THR A 336 -9.81 18.43 2.45
CA THR A 336 -9.99 18.24 1.00
C THR A 336 -9.15 19.22 0.21
N ALA A 337 -9.09 20.49 0.64
CA ALA A 337 -8.25 21.50 0.00
C ALA A 337 -6.76 21.15 0.08
N ASP A 338 -6.29 20.72 1.25
CA ASP A 338 -4.90 20.29 1.47
C ASP A 338 -4.57 19.08 0.57
N ALA A 339 -5.47 18.09 0.49
CA ALA A 339 -5.31 16.94 -0.39
C ALA A 339 -5.27 17.36 -1.87
N TYR A 340 -6.15 18.29 -2.28
CA TYR A 340 -6.20 18.78 -3.66
C TYR A 340 -4.97 19.63 -4.01
N GLN A 341 -4.47 20.43 -3.08
CA GLN A 341 -3.23 21.19 -3.24
C GLN A 341 -2.03 20.25 -3.35
N ALA A 342 -1.98 19.18 -2.56
CA ALA A 342 -0.95 18.15 -2.68
C ALA A 342 -0.99 17.46 -4.05
N TYR A 343 -2.18 17.33 -4.66
CA TYR A 343 -2.33 16.75 -6.00
C TYR A 343 -2.13 17.72 -7.15
N ASP A 344 -1.93 19.00 -6.84
CA ASP A 344 -1.76 20.02 -7.86
C ASP A 344 -0.31 20.02 -8.37
N PRO A 345 -0.07 19.64 -9.63
CA PRO A 345 1.28 19.56 -10.20
C PRO A 345 2.00 20.91 -10.21
N VAL A 346 1.28 22.03 -10.07
CA VAL A 346 1.85 23.40 -10.08
C VAL A 346 2.17 23.90 -8.65
N ALA A 347 1.59 23.28 -7.62
CA ALA A 347 1.83 23.71 -6.24
C ALA A 347 3.28 23.42 -5.82
N GLY A 348 4.00 24.45 -5.36
CA GLY A 348 5.40 24.33 -4.94
C GLY A 348 6.41 24.28 -6.09
N PHE A 349 5.98 24.03 -7.34
CA PHE A 349 6.83 24.07 -8.52
C PHE A 349 7.27 25.52 -8.80
N GLU A 350 8.58 25.79 -8.70
CA GLU A 350 9.17 27.14 -8.80
C GLU A 350 8.54 28.20 -7.86
N GLY A 351 8.03 27.77 -6.70
CA GLY A 351 7.41 28.67 -5.71
C GLY A 351 6.01 29.18 -6.07
N LYS A 352 5.31 28.53 -7.02
CA LYS A 352 3.93 28.90 -7.42
C LYS A 352 2.87 28.32 -6.47
N SER A 353 1.76 29.05 -6.29
CA SER A 353 0.69 28.76 -5.32
C SER A 353 -0.40 27.78 -5.79
N GLY A 354 -0.19 27.05 -6.90
CA GLY A 354 -1.20 26.15 -7.48
C GLY A 354 -2.47 26.85 -8.01
N VAL A 355 -3.42 26.06 -8.50
CA VAL A 355 -4.76 26.43 -8.99
C VAL A 355 -5.88 26.11 -7.99
N VAL A 356 -5.58 25.34 -6.94
CA VAL A 356 -6.55 24.94 -5.90
C VAL A 356 -6.60 25.99 -4.80
N ASN A 357 -7.79 26.55 -4.58
CA ASN A 357 -8.02 27.55 -3.56
C ASN A 357 -9.16 27.12 -2.64
N ASP A 358 -8.93 27.14 -1.33
CA ASP A 358 -9.97 26.99 -0.33
C ASP A 358 -10.77 28.30 -0.18
N THR A 359 -11.64 28.41 0.82
CA THR A 359 -12.35 29.66 1.10
C THR A 359 -12.45 29.91 2.60
N ALA A 360 -11.90 31.03 3.08
CA ALA A 360 -11.94 31.36 4.50
C ALA A 360 -13.34 31.79 4.94
N ASN A 361 -14.01 32.64 4.15
CA ASN A 361 -15.31 33.22 4.46
C ASN A 361 -16.08 33.58 3.16
N ILE A 362 -17.30 34.11 3.30
CA ILE A 362 -18.18 34.46 2.17
C ILE A 362 -17.57 35.56 1.28
N SER A 363 -16.85 36.53 1.86
CA SER A 363 -16.19 37.61 1.11
C SER A 363 -15.06 37.07 0.23
N ASP A 364 -14.26 36.15 0.77
CA ASP A 364 -13.22 35.44 0.03
C ASP A 364 -13.80 34.57 -1.09
N LEU A 365 -14.89 33.84 -0.83
CA LEU A 365 -15.64 33.09 -1.85
C LEU A 365 -16.13 34.00 -2.99
N HIS A 366 -16.76 35.14 -2.67
CA HIS A 366 -17.19 36.13 -3.67
C HIS A 366 -16.02 36.63 -4.53
N SER A 367 -14.90 36.98 -3.90
CA SER A 367 -13.68 37.44 -4.58
C SER A 367 -13.16 36.40 -5.58
N LYS A 368 -13.07 35.13 -5.16
CA LYS A 368 -12.57 34.02 -6.00
C LYS A 368 -13.51 33.68 -7.16
N LEU A 369 -14.82 33.74 -6.95
CA LEU A 369 -15.83 33.49 -7.99
C LEU A 369 -15.84 34.59 -9.06
N THR A 370 -15.70 35.85 -8.67
CA THR A 370 -15.84 37.01 -9.59
C THR A 370 -14.54 37.42 -10.31
N LYS A 371 -13.40 36.81 -9.95
CA LYS A 371 -12.10 37.09 -10.57
C LYS A 371 -12.01 36.47 -11.97
N LYS A 372 -12.01 37.31 -13.01
CA LYS A 372 -12.08 36.90 -14.43
C LYS A 372 -10.87 36.12 -14.98
N SER A 373 -9.70 36.20 -14.36
CA SER A 373 -8.42 35.70 -14.93
C SER A 373 -8.02 34.29 -14.50
N ASP A 374 -8.76 33.67 -13.59
CA ASP A 374 -8.26 32.54 -12.81
C ASP A 374 -9.07 31.27 -13.15
N LYS A 375 -8.50 30.36 -13.95
CA LYS A 375 -9.02 28.99 -14.17
C LYS A 375 -8.82 28.11 -12.92
N ASN A 376 -9.28 28.60 -11.78
CA ASN A 376 -9.03 28.02 -10.47
C ASN A 376 -10.11 27.00 -10.10
N ILE A 377 -9.69 26.03 -9.29
CA ILE A 377 -10.57 25.10 -8.61
C ILE A 377 -10.86 25.70 -7.24
N ILE A 378 -12.13 26.00 -6.96
CA ILE A 378 -12.56 26.60 -5.70
C ILE A 378 -13.15 25.50 -4.82
N VAL A 379 -12.53 25.24 -3.68
CA VAL A 379 -13.02 24.28 -2.67
C VAL A 379 -13.78 25.04 -1.59
N THR A 380 -15.08 24.77 -1.46
CA THR A 380 -15.93 25.44 -0.45
C THR A 380 -17.02 24.51 0.08
N SER A 381 -17.65 24.90 1.19
CA SER A 381 -18.74 24.12 1.78
C SER A 381 -20.09 24.50 1.18
N ILE A 382 -21.02 23.55 1.13
CA ILE A 382 -22.39 23.80 0.67
C ILE A 382 -23.09 24.89 1.50
N GLN A 383 -22.82 24.97 2.81
CA GLN A 383 -23.37 26.00 3.68
C GLN A 383 -22.83 27.39 3.35
N LYS A 384 -21.52 27.52 3.08
CA LYS A 384 -20.92 28.81 2.68
C LYS A 384 -21.51 29.28 1.35
N MET A 385 -21.63 28.37 0.38
CA MET A 385 -22.21 28.69 -0.93
C MET A 385 -23.69 29.07 -0.85
N SER A 386 -24.48 28.33 -0.07
CA SER A 386 -25.90 28.63 0.17
C SER A 386 -26.10 30.00 0.83
N ARG A 387 -25.30 30.31 1.86
CA ARG A 387 -25.32 31.65 2.51
C ARG A 387 -24.90 32.76 1.56
N TYR A 388 -23.93 32.50 0.68
CA TYR A 388 -23.48 33.44 -0.32
C TYR A 388 -24.59 33.82 -1.30
N VAL A 389 -25.28 32.83 -1.89
CA VAL A 389 -26.38 33.09 -2.84
C VAL A 389 -27.64 33.66 -2.18
N SER A 390 -27.82 33.42 -0.88
CA SER A 390 -28.94 33.95 -0.10
C SER A 390 -28.71 35.39 0.38
N HIS A 391 -27.51 35.94 0.19
CA HIS A 391 -27.17 37.29 0.65
C HIS A 391 -27.90 38.34 -0.20
N ALA A 392 -28.45 39.38 0.43
CA ALA A 392 -29.24 40.41 -0.27
C ALA A 392 -28.46 41.18 -1.36
N SER A 393 -27.13 41.20 -1.26
CA SER A 393 -26.23 41.83 -2.22
C SER A 393 -25.73 40.88 -3.31
N PHE A 394 -26.19 39.63 -3.34
CA PHE A 394 -25.80 38.66 -4.37
C PHE A 394 -26.23 39.15 -5.74
N LYS A 395 -25.31 39.04 -6.71
CA LYS A 395 -25.58 39.31 -8.12
C LYS A 395 -25.43 38.00 -8.89
N PRO A 396 -26.32 37.71 -9.86
CA PRO A 396 -26.16 36.53 -10.70
C PRO A 396 -24.77 36.47 -11.34
N LEU A 397 -24.17 35.28 -11.30
CA LEU A 397 -22.89 34.98 -11.95
C LEU A 397 -23.17 34.68 -13.43
N ASN A 398 -22.32 35.20 -14.32
CA ASN A 398 -22.48 35.04 -15.78
C ASN A 398 -21.51 34.00 -16.36
N GLU A 399 -20.59 33.51 -15.54
CA GLU A 399 -19.58 32.50 -15.84
C GLU A 399 -20.21 31.10 -15.99
N ASN A 400 -19.66 30.27 -16.88
CA ASN A 400 -19.98 28.85 -17.00
C ASN A 400 -19.32 28.08 -15.84
N ILE A 401 -20.08 27.82 -14.79
CA ILE A 401 -19.60 27.16 -13.56
C ILE A 401 -19.94 25.68 -13.58
N LEU A 402 -18.92 24.84 -13.40
CA LEU A 402 -19.09 23.41 -13.12
C LEU A 402 -19.04 23.15 -11.61
N PHE A 403 -20.13 22.66 -11.04
CA PHE A 403 -20.21 22.20 -9.66
C PHE A 403 -19.96 20.70 -9.57
N ILE A 404 -18.97 20.33 -8.76
CA ILE A 404 -18.66 18.95 -8.40
C ILE A 404 -18.99 18.78 -6.92
N VAL A 405 -19.94 17.89 -6.61
CA VAL A 405 -20.40 17.65 -5.24
C VAL A 405 -19.83 16.34 -4.73
N ASP A 406 -19.08 16.37 -3.63
CA ASP A 406 -18.65 15.16 -2.93
C ASP A 406 -19.72 14.69 -1.95
N GLU A 407 -19.78 13.37 -1.74
CA GLU A 407 -20.82 12.71 -0.94
C GLU A 407 -22.24 13.18 -1.29
N ALA A 408 -22.54 13.14 -2.59
CA ALA A 408 -23.79 13.61 -3.19
C ALA A 408 -25.07 13.08 -2.53
N HIS A 409 -25.02 11.90 -1.90
CA HIS A 409 -26.13 11.30 -1.14
C HIS A 409 -26.64 12.15 0.05
N ARG A 410 -25.83 13.08 0.58
CA ARG A 410 -26.25 13.98 1.68
C ARG A 410 -26.98 15.22 1.20
N SER A 411 -26.85 15.53 -0.09
CA SER A 411 -27.54 16.63 -0.74
C SER A 411 -28.91 16.20 -1.28
N THR A 412 -29.25 14.91 -1.16
CA THR A 412 -30.49 14.27 -1.65
C THR A 412 -31.49 13.93 -0.53
N GLY A 413 -31.30 14.43 0.71
CA GLY A 413 -32.32 14.42 1.77
C GLY A 413 -32.17 13.33 2.85
N ASP A 414 -31.88 13.75 4.09
CA ASP A 414 -32.23 13.11 5.39
C ASP A 414 -32.31 14.16 6.53
N GLY A 415 -31.85 15.39 6.28
CA GLY A 415 -32.17 16.57 7.06
C GLY A 415 -32.76 17.62 6.14
N ALA A 416 -33.91 18.20 6.51
CA ALA A 416 -34.63 19.22 5.75
C ALA A 416 -33.77 20.44 5.35
N GLU A 417 -32.58 20.61 5.92
CA GLU A 417 -31.69 21.74 5.66
C GLU A 417 -30.85 21.61 4.38
N ASN A 418 -30.29 20.44 4.06
CA ASN A 418 -29.30 20.31 2.96
C ASN A 418 -29.93 20.35 1.56
N GLU A 419 -31.07 19.71 1.37
CA GLU A 419 -31.78 19.71 0.09
C GLU A 419 -32.23 21.14 -0.27
N GLY A 420 -32.72 21.88 0.72
CA GLY A 420 -33.04 23.30 0.57
C GLY A 420 -31.82 24.15 0.20
N MET A 421 -30.63 23.84 0.72
CA MET A 421 -29.39 24.55 0.37
C MET A 421 -28.97 24.31 -1.08
N LEU A 422 -28.95 23.05 -1.55
CA LEU A 422 -28.59 22.74 -2.94
C LEU A 422 -29.57 23.38 -3.92
N GLN A 423 -30.87 23.24 -3.65
CA GLN A 423 -31.93 23.85 -4.47
C GLN A 423 -31.80 25.38 -4.52
N SER A 424 -31.46 26.02 -3.39
CA SER A 424 -31.22 27.47 -3.34
C SER A 424 -30.08 27.91 -4.24
N ILE A 425 -28.96 27.17 -4.25
CA ILE A 425 -27.81 27.46 -5.11
C ILE A 425 -28.18 27.29 -6.58
N ARG A 426 -28.86 26.20 -6.94
CA ARG A 426 -29.31 25.95 -8.32
C ARG A 426 -30.27 27.01 -8.84
N LYS A 427 -31.17 27.50 -7.98
CA LYS A 427 -32.11 28.57 -8.34
C LYS A 427 -31.39 29.90 -8.56
N ALA A 428 -30.38 30.21 -7.75
CA ALA A 428 -29.63 31.45 -7.85
C ALA A 428 -28.62 31.49 -9.00
N ILE A 429 -28.13 30.31 -9.43
CA ILE A 429 -27.15 30.16 -10.50
C ILE A 429 -27.69 29.15 -11.52
N PRO A 430 -28.60 29.56 -12.43
CA PRO A 430 -29.25 28.61 -13.35
C PRO A 430 -28.33 28.10 -14.46
N ASN A 431 -27.33 28.89 -14.86
CA ASN A 431 -26.42 28.56 -15.98
C ASN A 431 -25.19 27.77 -15.49
N CYS A 432 -25.39 26.62 -14.85
CA CYS A 432 -24.30 25.81 -14.31
C CYS A 432 -24.51 24.30 -14.53
N GLY A 433 -23.40 23.55 -14.56
CA GLY A 433 -23.40 22.09 -14.68
C GLY A 433 -23.16 21.42 -13.33
N TRP A 434 -23.90 20.35 -13.01
CA TRP A 434 -23.80 19.63 -11.74
C TRP A 434 -23.43 18.17 -11.94
N VAL A 435 -22.39 17.74 -11.23
CA VAL A 435 -22.02 16.33 -11.11
C VAL A 435 -21.86 15.92 -9.66
N GLY A 436 -22.37 14.73 -9.32
CA GLY A 436 -22.26 14.15 -7.99
C GLY A 436 -21.24 13.01 -7.94
N TYR A 437 -20.42 12.96 -6.90
CA TYR A 437 -19.63 11.78 -6.52
C TYR A 437 -20.20 11.21 -5.23
N THR A 438 -20.42 9.90 -5.17
CA THR A 438 -20.85 9.26 -3.92
C THR A 438 -20.50 7.78 -3.87
N GLY A 439 -20.25 7.25 -2.67
CA GLY A 439 -20.17 5.80 -2.45
C GLY A 439 -21.50 5.13 -2.19
N THR A 440 -22.52 5.91 -1.82
CA THR A 440 -23.80 5.41 -1.33
C THR A 440 -24.95 6.24 -1.90
N PRO A 441 -25.18 6.20 -3.22
CA PRO A 441 -26.27 6.93 -3.84
C PRO A 441 -27.62 6.57 -3.19
N LYS A 442 -28.45 7.59 -2.96
CA LYS A 442 -29.88 7.39 -2.64
C LYS A 442 -30.67 7.20 -3.93
N PHE A 443 -31.46 6.14 -3.98
CA PHE A 443 -32.25 5.80 -5.16
C PHE A 443 -33.73 6.04 -4.84
N PRO A 444 -34.47 6.79 -5.68
CA PRO A 444 -34.07 7.39 -6.97
C PRO A 444 -33.46 8.80 -6.88
N GLU A 445 -33.38 9.43 -5.70
CA GLU A 445 -33.17 10.86 -5.51
C GLU A 445 -31.85 11.39 -6.10
N THR A 446 -30.77 10.60 -6.02
CA THR A 446 -29.45 11.00 -6.58
C THR A 446 -29.54 11.23 -8.08
N ARG A 447 -30.30 10.37 -8.79
CA ARG A 447 -30.53 10.51 -10.23
C ARG A 447 -31.37 11.74 -10.53
N GLU A 448 -32.37 12.03 -9.72
CA GLU A 448 -33.23 13.20 -9.89
C GLU A 448 -32.45 14.51 -9.75
N ILE A 449 -31.49 14.58 -8.82
CA ILE A 449 -30.68 15.78 -8.61
C ILE A 449 -29.60 15.93 -9.68
N PHE A 450 -28.84 14.87 -9.94
CA PHE A 450 -27.61 14.97 -10.74
C PHE A 450 -27.78 14.52 -12.18
N GLY A 451 -28.74 13.66 -12.50
CA GLY A 451 -28.92 13.02 -13.81
C GLY A 451 -28.53 11.54 -13.78
N ASP A 452 -28.44 10.90 -14.94
CA ASP A 452 -28.13 9.46 -15.03
C ASP A 452 -26.74 9.10 -14.48
N ILE A 453 -26.60 7.85 -14.07
CA ILE A 453 -25.31 7.29 -13.65
C ILE A 453 -24.30 7.34 -14.81
N LEU A 454 -23.14 7.94 -14.57
CA LEU A 454 -22.05 8.01 -15.55
C LEU A 454 -21.16 6.77 -15.48
N HIS A 455 -20.87 6.31 -14.27
CA HIS A 455 -20.04 5.13 -14.02
C HIS A 455 -20.33 4.58 -12.61
N ALA A 456 -20.30 3.25 -12.47
CA ALA A 456 -20.44 2.53 -11.19
C ALA A 456 -19.17 1.72 -10.90
N TYR A 457 -18.71 1.75 -9.64
CA TYR A 457 -17.69 0.86 -9.11
C TYR A 457 -18.10 0.46 -7.69
N THR A 458 -18.65 -0.74 -7.56
CA THR A 458 -19.39 -1.18 -6.36
C THR A 458 -18.47 -1.79 -5.30
N ILE A 459 -19.01 -2.10 -4.11
CA ILE A 459 -18.22 -2.74 -3.05
C ILE A 459 -17.76 -4.15 -3.45
N LYS A 460 -18.58 -4.90 -4.20
CA LYS A 460 -18.26 -6.23 -4.73
C LYS A 460 -17.04 -6.20 -5.65
N GLU A 461 -16.99 -5.23 -6.56
CA GLU A 461 -15.85 -5.04 -7.46
C GLU A 461 -14.60 -4.65 -6.67
N ALA A 462 -14.74 -3.74 -5.70
CA ALA A 462 -13.62 -3.32 -4.87
C ALA A 462 -13.02 -4.43 -4.01
N ILE A 463 -13.83 -5.38 -3.54
CA ILE A 463 -13.37 -6.56 -2.80
C ILE A 463 -12.71 -7.56 -3.75
N ALA A 464 -13.33 -7.85 -4.90
CA ALA A 464 -12.77 -8.75 -5.91
C ALA A 464 -11.38 -8.28 -6.39
N ASP A 465 -11.18 -6.97 -6.47
CA ASP A 465 -9.92 -6.35 -6.86
C ASP A 465 -8.89 -6.24 -5.73
N LYS A 466 -9.25 -6.68 -4.50
CA LYS A 466 -8.46 -6.53 -3.28
C LYS A 466 -8.12 -5.07 -2.95
N ASN A 467 -8.95 -4.14 -3.44
CA ASN A 467 -8.81 -2.70 -3.18
C ASN A 467 -9.38 -2.31 -1.81
N VAL A 468 -10.39 -3.05 -1.36
CA VAL A 468 -10.92 -3.01 0.02
C VAL A 468 -11.10 -4.45 0.50
N LEU A 469 -11.21 -4.63 1.82
CA LEU A 469 -11.44 -5.93 2.43
C LEU A 469 -12.94 -6.25 2.53
N GLY A 470 -13.27 -7.52 2.75
CA GLY A 470 -14.59 -7.94 3.22
C GLY A 470 -14.81 -7.62 4.70
N PHE A 471 -15.95 -8.07 5.23
CA PHE A 471 -16.34 -7.85 6.62
C PHE A 471 -16.54 -9.17 7.37
N ASN A 472 -16.10 -9.21 8.62
CA ASN A 472 -16.52 -10.20 9.59
C ASN A 472 -17.52 -9.52 10.54
N VAL A 473 -18.79 -9.92 10.48
CA VAL A 473 -19.87 -9.23 11.20
C VAL A 473 -20.47 -10.13 12.27
N GLU A 474 -20.51 -9.63 13.49
CA GLU A 474 -21.11 -10.30 14.64
C GLU A 474 -22.36 -9.53 15.11
N PHE A 475 -23.40 -10.27 15.45
CA PHE A 475 -24.62 -9.74 16.07
C PHE A 475 -24.72 -10.32 17.48
N LYS A 476 -24.51 -9.47 18.49
CA LYS A 476 -24.55 -9.86 19.91
C LYS A 476 -25.88 -9.46 20.51
N GLU A 477 -26.55 -10.42 21.12
CA GLU A 477 -27.72 -10.18 21.95
C GLU A 477 -27.23 -9.96 23.39
N THR A 478 -27.29 -8.72 23.86
CA THR A 478 -26.88 -8.38 25.23
C THR A 478 -28.02 -8.51 26.23
N ILE A 479 -29.22 -8.06 25.83
CA ILE A 479 -30.42 -8.12 26.65
C ILE A 479 -31.57 -8.58 25.75
N GLU A 480 -32.50 -9.33 26.35
CA GLU A 480 -33.63 -9.91 25.64
C GLU A 480 -34.52 -8.80 25.05
N ALA A 481 -34.76 -8.89 23.74
CA ALA A 481 -35.61 -7.95 23.03
C ALA A 481 -37.10 -8.25 23.33
N PRO A 482 -37.97 -7.22 23.44
CA PRO A 482 -39.41 -7.46 23.60
C PRO A 482 -39.99 -8.25 22.41
N GLU A 483 -40.75 -9.32 22.67
CA GLU A 483 -41.32 -10.23 21.66
C GLU A 483 -42.20 -9.54 20.59
N SER A 484 -42.70 -8.32 20.85
CA SER A 484 -43.57 -7.55 19.95
C SER A 484 -43.10 -6.10 19.80
N SER A 485 -41.88 -5.92 19.30
CA SER A 485 -41.31 -4.60 19.01
C SER A 485 -41.75 -4.08 17.64
N SER A 486 -42.27 -2.85 17.58
CA SER A 486 -42.66 -2.21 16.31
C SER A 486 -41.43 -1.64 15.56
N GLU A 487 -41.56 -1.33 14.26
CA GLU A 487 -40.49 -0.64 13.52
C GLU A 487 -40.06 0.68 14.17
N GLU A 488 -41.00 1.39 14.83
CA GLU A 488 -40.72 2.62 15.58
C GLU A 488 -39.93 2.37 16.88
N ASP A 489 -40.08 1.20 17.50
CA ASP A 489 -39.30 0.82 18.69
C ASP A 489 -37.86 0.42 18.34
N ILE A 490 -37.64 0.03 17.08
CA ILE A 490 -36.34 -0.41 16.56
C ILE A 490 -35.55 0.76 15.98
N ASP A 491 -36.20 1.70 15.27
CA ASP A 491 -35.53 2.86 14.69
C ASP A 491 -35.21 3.92 15.75
N ASP A 492 -33.93 4.02 16.12
CA ASP A 492 -33.47 4.98 17.12
C ASP A 492 -33.77 6.44 16.69
N ASN A 493 -33.91 6.75 15.41
CA ASN A 493 -34.27 8.11 14.98
C ASN A 493 -35.69 8.51 15.42
N ILE A 494 -36.55 7.53 15.71
CA ILE A 494 -37.95 7.73 16.07
C ILE A 494 -38.10 7.70 17.58
N LYS A 495 -37.62 6.64 18.24
CA LYS A 495 -37.88 6.39 19.67
C LYS A 495 -36.65 5.82 20.37
N ALA A 496 -36.58 6.05 21.69
CA ALA A 496 -35.59 5.39 22.51
C ALA A 496 -35.93 3.91 22.71
N SER A 497 -34.94 3.04 22.61
CA SER A 497 -35.08 1.59 22.73
C SER A 497 -34.84 1.08 24.16
N VAL A 498 -35.11 -0.20 24.42
CA VAL A 498 -34.85 -0.83 25.74
C VAL A 498 -33.36 -0.79 26.14
N TYR A 499 -32.48 -0.78 25.15
CA TYR A 499 -31.04 -0.69 25.31
C TYR A 499 -30.58 0.72 25.74
N ASP A 500 -31.37 1.76 25.45
CA ASP A 500 -31.01 3.16 25.68
C ASP A 500 -30.91 3.57 27.15
N THR A 501 -31.52 2.79 28.05
CA THR A 501 -31.57 3.11 29.47
C THR A 501 -31.11 1.97 30.37
N SER A 502 -30.72 0.83 29.79
CA SER A 502 -30.28 -0.34 30.56
C SER A 502 -28.81 -0.20 30.97
N PRO A 503 -28.49 -0.21 32.29
CA PRO A 503 -27.11 -0.29 32.77
C PRO A 503 -26.50 -1.66 32.48
N GLU A 504 -27.28 -2.75 32.61
CA GLU A 504 -26.84 -4.12 32.34
C GLU A 504 -26.32 -4.27 30.90
N HIS A 505 -27.00 -3.66 29.93
CA HIS A 505 -26.54 -3.62 28.54
C HIS A 505 -25.13 -3.02 28.42
N VAL A 506 -24.86 -1.88 29.09
CA VAL A 506 -23.54 -1.24 29.10
C VAL A 506 -22.48 -2.18 29.68
N GLU A 507 -22.80 -2.89 30.76
CA GLU A 507 -21.87 -3.85 31.39
C GLU A 507 -21.53 -5.02 30.46
N LEU A 508 -22.53 -5.60 29.80
CA LEU A 508 -22.36 -6.73 28.90
C LEU A 508 -21.60 -6.36 27.63
N VAL A 509 -21.84 -5.17 27.08
CA VAL A 509 -21.07 -4.65 25.94
C VAL A 509 -19.60 -4.48 26.31
N VAL A 510 -19.30 -3.80 27.42
CA VAL A 510 -17.91 -3.58 27.86
C VAL A 510 -17.22 -4.91 28.16
N LYS A 511 -17.93 -5.86 28.79
CA LYS A 511 -17.43 -7.21 29.05
C LYS A 511 -17.04 -7.92 27.76
N ASP A 512 -17.92 -7.97 26.77
CA ASP A 512 -17.63 -8.60 25.46
C ASP A 512 -16.42 -7.95 24.77
N ILE A 513 -16.30 -6.62 24.81
CA ILE A 513 -15.15 -5.92 24.21
C ILE A 513 -13.84 -6.36 24.86
N PHE A 514 -13.76 -6.45 26.19
CA PHE A 514 -12.54 -6.90 26.87
C PHE A 514 -12.24 -8.38 26.63
N GLU A 515 -13.25 -9.25 26.68
CA GLU A 515 -13.08 -10.71 26.49
C GLU A 515 -12.60 -11.06 25.06
N ASN A 516 -13.05 -10.29 24.07
CA ASN A 516 -12.75 -10.56 22.66
C ASN A 516 -11.71 -9.60 22.06
N TRP A 517 -11.12 -8.70 22.86
CA TRP A 517 -10.18 -7.68 22.38
C TRP A 517 -9.02 -8.28 21.60
N LYS A 518 -8.32 -9.27 22.16
CA LYS A 518 -7.14 -9.89 21.52
C LYS A 518 -7.46 -10.50 20.16
N LYS A 519 -8.62 -11.15 20.02
CA LYS A 519 -9.07 -11.77 18.77
C LYS A 519 -9.39 -10.71 17.71
N ARG A 520 -10.24 -9.74 18.06
CA ARG A 520 -10.71 -8.70 17.13
C ARG A 520 -9.61 -7.69 16.76
N SER A 521 -8.68 -7.38 17.66
CA SER A 521 -7.59 -6.41 17.43
C SER A 521 -6.29 -7.03 16.90
N ASN A 522 -6.23 -8.36 16.71
CA ASN A 522 -4.99 -9.10 16.44
C ASN A 522 -3.92 -8.80 17.51
N ASN A 523 -4.23 -9.17 18.76
CA ASN A 523 -3.42 -8.98 19.96
C ASN A 523 -2.96 -7.52 20.20
N GLY A 524 -3.86 -6.54 20.00
CA GLY A 524 -3.58 -5.10 20.17
C GLY A 524 -2.83 -4.45 19.00
N LYS A 525 -2.55 -5.20 17.92
CA LYS A 525 -1.90 -4.67 16.71
C LYS A 525 -2.77 -3.65 15.99
N TYR A 526 -4.09 -3.78 16.07
CA TYR A 526 -5.04 -2.83 15.50
C TYR A 526 -5.90 -2.18 16.58
N ASN A 527 -6.55 -1.08 16.22
CA ASN A 527 -7.45 -0.35 17.11
C ASN A 527 -8.89 -0.35 16.59
N ALA A 528 -9.77 0.23 17.40
CA ALA A 528 -11.19 0.16 17.19
C ALA A 528 -11.90 1.52 17.37
N LEU A 529 -13.04 1.64 16.71
CA LEU A 529 -14.02 2.70 16.93
C LEU A 529 -15.25 2.13 17.62
N PHE A 530 -15.86 2.89 18.52
CA PHE A 530 -17.13 2.52 19.16
C PHE A 530 -18.16 3.62 18.96
N THR A 531 -19.20 3.37 18.17
CA THR A 531 -20.27 4.34 17.95
C THR A 531 -21.48 4.08 18.83
N VAL A 532 -21.99 5.16 19.43
CA VAL A 532 -23.09 5.12 20.38
C VAL A 532 -24.15 6.13 19.96
N HIS A 533 -25.41 5.71 19.94
CA HIS A 533 -26.56 6.60 19.76
C HIS A 533 -27.65 6.29 20.80
N VAL A 534 -28.49 7.29 21.05
CA VAL A 534 -29.65 7.18 21.93
C VAL A 534 -30.85 7.71 21.19
N GLY A 535 -31.90 6.91 21.11
CA GLY A 535 -33.02 7.22 20.25
C GLY A 535 -33.99 8.27 20.77
N GLY A 536 -34.93 8.67 19.91
CA GLY A 536 -36.00 9.64 20.23
C GLY A 536 -35.49 11.06 20.46
N ASN A 537 -34.50 11.51 19.66
CA ASN A 537 -33.87 12.84 19.75
C ASN A 537 -33.26 13.17 21.14
N LYS A 538 -32.93 12.14 21.92
CA LYS A 538 -32.22 12.31 23.20
C LYS A 538 -30.72 12.51 22.94
N PRO A 539 -30.01 13.26 23.79
CA PRO A 539 -28.57 13.41 23.66
C PRO A 539 -27.87 12.08 23.88
N SER A 540 -26.98 11.69 22.97
CA SER A 540 -26.20 10.47 23.10
C SER A 540 -24.93 10.66 23.94
N THR A 541 -24.50 11.90 24.17
CA THR A 541 -23.28 12.21 24.97
C THR A 541 -23.29 11.60 26.37
N PRO A 542 -24.38 11.65 27.16
CA PRO A 542 -24.43 10.99 28.47
C PRO A 542 -24.13 9.49 28.38
N ARG A 543 -24.72 8.78 27.40
CA ARG A 543 -24.50 7.35 27.20
C ARG A 543 -23.06 7.04 26.78
N ALA A 544 -22.47 7.85 25.89
CA ALA A 544 -21.05 7.71 25.56
C ALA A 544 -20.13 7.86 26.78
N MET A 545 -20.48 8.76 27.71
CA MET A 545 -19.74 8.91 28.97
C MET A 545 -19.99 7.76 29.96
N GLU A 546 -21.19 7.18 30.00
CA GLU A 546 -21.47 5.96 30.78
C GLU A 546 -20.56 4.81 30.35
N TYR A 547 -20.41 4.60 29.03
CA TYR A 547 -19.44 3.64 28.50
C TYR A 547 -18.01 3.99 28.92
N PHE A 548 -17.60 5.24 28.76
CA PHE A 548 -16.25 5.69 29.16
C PHE A 548 -15.96 5.44 30.64
N ASP A 549 -16.94 5.67 31.50
CA ASP A 549 -16.84 5.42 32.94
C ASP A 549 -16.72 3.92 33.21
N LYS A 550 -17.51 3.08 32.54
CA LYS A 550 -17.44 1.63 32.70
C LYS A 550 -16.10 1.07 32.21
N PHE A 551 -15.56 1.57 31.09
CA PHE A 551 -14.20 1.22 30.64
C PHE A 551 -13.15 1.60 31.68
N SER A 552 -13.28 2.78 32.30
CA SER A 552 -12.35 3.25 33.34
C SER A 552 -12.43 2.39 34.60
N GLU A 553 -13.64 1.97 35.00
CA GLU A 553 -13.89 1.05 36.11
C GLU A 553 -13.23 -0.31 35.86
N VAL A 554 -13.47 -0.92 34.70
CA VAL A 554 -12.90 -2.24 34.35
C VAL A 554 -11.38 -2.15 34.24
N ASN A 555 -10.84 -1.11 33.60
CA ASN A 555 -9.38 -0.88 33.51
C ASN A 555 -8.72 -0.80 34.89
N ALA A 556 -9.38 -0.26 35.91
CA ALA A 556 -8.83 -0.19 37.27
C ALA A 556 -8.63 -1.58 37.90
N THR A 557 -9.32 -2.61 37.41
CA THR A 557 -9.20 -4.00 37.87
C THR A 557 -8.19 -4.84 37.07
N LYS A 558 -7.70 -4.32 35.94
CA LYS A 558 -6.83 -5.04 34.99
C LYS A 558 -5.35 -4.76 35.22
N SER A 559 -4.51 -5.70 34.79
CA SER A 559 -3.06 -5.50 34.71
C SER A 559 -2.71 -4.44 33.65
N ASP A 560 -1.55 -3.80 33.74
CA ASP A 560 -1.16 -2.75 32.77
C ASP A 560 -1.16 -3.23 31.31
N ASN A 561 -0.88 -4.52 31.08
CA ASN A 561 -0.88 -5.12 29.74
C ASN A 561 -2.30 -5.44 29.21
N ASP A 562 -3.30 -5.54 30.09
CA ASP A 562 -4.69 -5.85 29.72
C ASP A 562 -5.60 -4.60 29.75
N LYS A 563 -5.04 -3.42 30.06
CA LYS A 563 -5.76 -2.15 30.05
C LYS A 563 -5.92 -1.64 28.62
N LEU A 564 -7.09 -1.08 28.33
CA LEU A 564 -7.37 -0.41 27.06
C LEU A 564 -7.25 1.11 27.20
N LYS A 565 -6.51 1.74 26.29
CA LYS A 565 -6.39 3.20 26.16
C LYS A 565 -7.61 3.74 25.45
N VAL A 566 -8.62 4.12 26.22
CA VAL A 566 -9.92 4.60 25.72
C VAL A 566 -9.98 6.13 25.73
N ALA A 567 -10.50 6.73 24.66
CA ALA A 567 -10.84 8.15 24.59
C ALA A 567 -12.26 8.37 24.06
N VAL A 568 -12.78 9.59 24.19
CA VAL A 568 -14.13 9.96 23.72
C VAL A 568 -14.06 11.22 22.86
N SER A 569 -14.77 11.25 21.74
CA SER A 569 -14.81 12.42 20.86
C SER A 569 -16.26 12.84 20.55
N PHE A 570 -16.61 14.08 20.94
CA PHE A 570 -17.84 14.76 20.53
C PHE A 570 -17.61 16.27 20.47
N SER A 571 -18.47 16.99 19.75
CA SER A 571 -18.32 18.44 19.53
C SER A 571 -18.74 19.24 20.77
N ALA A 572 -18.07 20.37 21.01
CA ALA A 572 -18.51 21.33 22.00
C ALA A 572 -19.89 21.89 21.61
N ASP A 573 -20.81 21.93 22.58
CA ASP A 573 -22.14 22.48 22.34
C ASP A 573 -22.08 24.01 22.46
N THR A 574 -22.58 24.70 21.43
CA THR A 574 -22.66 26.16 21.31
C THR A 574 -24.08 26.68 21.10
N THR A 575 -25.07 25.80 21.20
CA THR A 575 -26.47 26.08 20.84
C THR A 575 -27.24 26.88 21.90
N ASN A 576 -26.58 27.31 23.00
CA ASN A 576 -27.22 27.94 24.17
C ASN A 576 -28.40 27.12 24.72
N SER A 577 -28.37 25.80 24.53
CA SER A 577 -29.40 24.88 25.02
C SER A 577 -29.26 24.64 26.53
N THR A 578 -30.33 24.17 27.17
CA THR A 578 -30.32 23.77 28.59
C THR A 578 -29.32 22.64 28.88
N ARG A 579 -28.82 21.96 27.84
CA ARG A 579 -27.91 20.78 27.92
C ARG A 579 -26.44 21.14 27.62
N GLN A 580 -26.18 22.37 27.23
CA GLN A 580 -24.85 22.85 26.84
C GLN A 580 -23.81 22.69 27.95
N LEU A 581 -24.17 23.10 29.18
CA LEU A 581 -23.27 23.05 30.34
C LEU A 581 -22.78 21.63 30.61
N LYS A 582 -23.70 20.68 30.78
CA LYS A 582 -23.40 19.27 31.06
C LYS A 582 -22.59 18.60 29.94
N THR A 583 -22.87 18.94 28.69
CA THR A 583 -22.13 18.43 27.52
C THR A 583 -20.68 18.90 27.54
N ASN A 584 -20.46 20.19 27.79
CA ASN A 584 -19.12 20.77 27.83
C ASN A 584 -18.32 20.35 29.08
N GLU A 585 -18.98 20.13 30.22
CA GLU A 585 -18.36 19.55 31.42
C GLU A 585 -17.86 18.11 31.15
N ASN A 586 -18.66 17.29 30.48
CA ASN A 586 -18.28 15.95 30.08
C ASN A 586 -17.08 15.95 29.11
N LEU A 587 -17.06 16.88 28.15
CA LEU A 587 -15.93 17.03 27.24
C LEU A 587 -14.66 17.41 28.00
N HIS A 588 -14.76 18.36 28.93
CA HIS A 588 -13.64 18.76 29.77
C HIS A 588 -13.09 17.57 30.59
N ARG A 589 -13.98 16.73 31.14
CA ARG A 589 -13.60 15.51 31.86
C ARG A 589 -12.86 14.51 30.96
N ALA A 590 -13.34 14.31 29.74
CA ALA A 590 -12.67 13.45 28.75
C ALA A 590 -11.28 13.98 28.38
N ILE A 591 -11.14 15.29 28.14
CA ILE A 591 -9.85 15.93 27.85
C ILE A 591 -8.88 15.78 29.02
N LYS A 592 -9.35 15.97 30.26
CA LYS A 592 -8.51 15.80 31.45
C LYS A 592 -8.00 14.37 31.61
N ALA A 593 -8.86 13.37 31.38
CA ALA A 593 -8.45 11.97 31.40
C ALA A 593 -7.43 11.66 30.29
N TYR A 594 -7.65 12.18 29.09
CA TYR A 594 -6.72 12.04 27.96
C TYR A 594 -5.35 12.66 28.25
N ASN A 595 -5.32 13.86 28.82
CA ASN A 595 -4.09 14.51 29.25
C ASN A 595 -3.32 13.65 30.27
N GLY A 596 -4.03 13.02 31.22
CA GLY A 596 -3.42 12.07 32.15
C GLY A 596 -2.82 10.83 31.47
N LEU A 597 -3.46 10.34 30.41
CA LEU A 597 -3.03 9.15 29.69
C LEU A 597 -1.79 9.37 28.81
N PHE A 598 -1.68 10.54 28.17
CA PHE A 598 -0.63 10.84 27.19
C PHE A 598 0.36 11.93 27.62
N GLY A 599 0.16 12.58 28.77
CA GLY A 599 1.00 13.69 29.21
C GLY A 599 0.80 14.99 28.41
N THR A 600 -0.37 15.17 27.79
CA THR A 600 -0.72 16.36 27.01
C THR A 600 -1.35 17.45 27.90
N HIS A 601 -1.56 18.65 27.35
CA HIS A 601 -2.04 19.83 28.10
C HIS A 601 -3.19 20.55 27.38
N TYR A 602 -4.13 19.80 26.81
CA TYR A 602 -5.30 20.38 26.14
C TYR A 602 -6.35 20.87 27.15
N ASP A 603 -7.19 21.80 26.71
CA ASP A 603 -8.27 22.41 27.47
C ASP A 603 -9.46 22.74 26.55
N MET A 604 -10.49 23.40 27.10
CA MET A 604 -11.69 23.76 26.34
C MET A 604 -11.44 24.82 25.25
N THR A 605 -10.30 25.52 25.26
CA THR A 605 -9.91 26.46 24.19
C THR A 605 -9.17 25.75 23.05
N SER A 606 -8.63 24.56 23.31
CA SER A 606 -7.80 23.77 22.40
C SER A 606 -8.47 22.45 21.97
N VAL A 607 -9.81 22.36 22.05
CA VAL A 607 -10.60 21.18 21.64
C VAL A 607 -10.24 20.70 20.23
N LYS A 608 -10.02 21.63 19.29
CA LYS A 608 -9.62 21.27 17.92
C LYS A 608 -8.29 20.51 17.89
N ALA A 609 -7.28 21.02 18.59
CA ALA A 609 -5.97 20.37 18.68
C ALA A 609 -6.06 19.00 19.39
N TYR A 610 -6.90 18.91 20.42
CA TYR A 610 -7.23 17.63 21.07
C TYR A 610 -7.82 16.62 20.08
N THR A 611 -8.83 17.00 19.29
CA THR A 611 -9.46 16.11 18.30
C THR A 611 -8.47 15.70 17.20
N GLU A 612 -7.58 16.61 16.76
CA GLU A 612 -6.53 16.31 15.79
C GLU A 612 -5.49 15.33 16.35
N ASP A 613 -5.05 15.50 17.61
CA ASP A 613 -4.14 14.58 18.29
C ASP A 613 -4.76 13.20 18.48
N LEU A 614 -6.01 13.16 18.92
CA LEU A 614 -6.79 11.93 19.07
C LEU A 614 -6.87 11.19 17.72
N ALA A 615 -7.17 11.90 16.63
CA ALA A 615 -7.21 11.34 15.29
C ALA A 615 -5.84 10.79 14.84
N ARG A 616 -4.73 11.49 15.14
CA ARG A 616 -3.36 11.01 14.85
C ARG A 616 -3.02 9.74 15.62
N ARG A 617 -3.37 9.68 16.91
CA ARG A 617 -3.13 8.50 17.77
C ARG A 617 -4.01 7.32 17.38
N LEU A 618 -5.25 7.56 16.97
CA LEU A 618 -6.13 6.53 16.40
C LEU A 618 -5.63 6.10 15.00
N ASN A 619 -4.99 6.97 14.23
CA ASN A 619 -4.38 6.58 12.96
C ASN A 619 -2.96 6.00 13.11
N LYS A 620 -2.47 5.80 14.35
CA LYS A 620 -1.11 5.33 14.66
C LYS A 620 0.02 6.14 13.98
N THR A 621 -0.20 7.45 13.84
CA THR A 621 0.74 8.41 13.23
C THR A 621 1.36 9.38 14.23
N ALA A 622 1.12 9.20 15.53
CA ALA A 622 1.69 10.04 16.57
C ALA A 622 3.19 9.77 16.76
N ASP A 623 3.97 10.85 16.90
CA ASP A 623 5.44 10.81 16.89
C ASP A 623 6.06 10.10 18.11
N ASP A 624 5.33 10.05 19.23
CA ASP A 624 5.77 9.43 20.48
C ASP A 624 5.54 7.91 20.54
N GLY A 625 4.98 7.32 19.47
CA GLY A 625 4.65 5.90 19.39
C GLY A 625 3.53 5.45 20.36
N LYS A 626 2.85 6.36 21.04
CA LYS A 626 1.77 6.04 21.99
C LYS A 626 0.41 6.20 21.30
N PHE A 627 -0.26 5.08 21.08
CA PHE A 627 -1.51 5.04 20.34
C PHE A 627 -2.72 4.78 21.24
N LEU A 628 -3.90 5.08 20.69
CA LEU A 628 -5.19 4.75 21.28
C LEU A 628 -5.61 3.35 20.84
N ASP A 629 -6.24 2.63 21.75
CA ASP A 629 -6.84 1.32 21.49
C ASP A 629 -8.28 1.48 21.02
N LEU A 630 -9.08 2.31 21.70
CA LEU A 630 -10.50 2.50 21.42
C LEU A 630 -10.91 3.97 21.50
N VAL A 631 -11.71 4.43 20.55
CA VAL A 631 -12.34 5.75 20.60
C VAL A 631 -13.86 5.61 20.56
N ILE A 632 -14.53 6.19 21.56
CA ILE A 632 -15.99 6.27 21.64
C ILE A 632 -16.45 7.55 20.91
N VAL A 633 -17.39 7.40 19.99
CA VAL A 633 -17.93 8.49 19.17
C VAL A 633 -19.46 8.43 19.13
N VAL A 634 -20.09 9.58 18.89
CA VAL A 634 -21.50 9.63 18.50
C VAL A 634 -21.58 9.56 16.96
N ASP A 635 -21.31 10.68 16.28
CA ASP A 635 -21.32 10.76 14.81
C ASP A 635 -19.96 11.16 14.19
N GLN A 636 -18.97 11.49 15.02
CA GLN A 636 -17.63 11.84 14.54
C GLN A 636 -16.90 10.61 14.01
N PHE A 637 -16.00 10.81 13.05
CA PHE A 637 -15.16 9.78 12.43
C PHE A 637 -15.89 8.63 11.69
N LEU A 638 -17.22 8.56 11.72
CA LEU A 638 -18.00 7.60 10.92
C LEU A 638 -17.97 7.92 9.41
N THR A 639 -17.64 9.16 9.06
CA THR A 639 -17.45 9.60 7.68
C THR A 639 -16.21 10.45 7.52
N GLY A 640 -15.54 10.33 6.37
CA GLY A 640 -14.34 11.11 6.03
C GLY A 640 -13.04 10.71 6.76
N PHE A 641 -13.09 9.97 7.86
CA PHE A 641 -11.90 9.51 8.58
C PHE A 641 -11.28 8.27 7.94
N ASP A 642 -10.02 8.34 7.51
CA ASP A 642 -9.33 7.23 6.86
C ASP A 642 -8.16 6.75 7.71
N ALA A 643 -8.28 5.53 8.26
CA ALA A 643 -7.27 4.91 9.11
C ALA A 643 -7.05 3.45 8.68
N PRO A 644 -6.02 3.15 7.86
CA PRO A 644 -5.73 1.79 7.40
C PRO A 644 -5.53 0.78 8.54
N GLU A 645 -5.04 1.22 9.70
CA GLU A 645 -4.79 0.39 10.90
C GLU A 645 -5.99 0.29 11.87
N LEU A 646 -7.15 0.82 11.49
CA LEU A 646 -8.40 0.60 12.20
C LEU A 646 -9.10 -0.62 11.61
N ASN A 647 -9.30 -1.67 12.42
CA ASN A 647 -9.86 -2.92 11.94
C ASN A 647 -11.22 -3.29 12.56
N THR A 648 -11.61 -2.66 13.66
CA THR A 648 -12.83 -3.06 14.39
C THR A 648 -13.77 -1.88 14.61
N LEU A 649 -15.07 -2.09 14.37
CA LEU A 649 -16.13 -1.14 14.67
C LEU A 649 -17.17 -1.79 15.59
N TYR A 650 -17.28 -1.26 16.79
CA TYR A 650 -18.33 -1.58 17.75
C TYR A 650 -19.51 -0.63 17.53
N ILE A 651 -20.73 -1.17 17.53
CA ILE A 651 -21.94 -0.42 17.17
C ILE A 651 -23.00 -0.64 18.24
N ASP A 652 -23.31 0.46 18.93
CA ASP A 652 -24.41 0.56 19.88
C ASP A 652 -25.47 1.56 19.39
N ARG A 653 -26.00 1.28 18.20
CA ARG A 653 -27.04 2.04 17.50
C ARG A 653 -27.58 1.22 16.32
N THR A 654 -28.72 1.63 15.79
CA THR A 654 -29.23 1.15 14.50
C THR A 654 -28.63 1.94 13.34
N LEU A 655 -28.18 1.22 12.30
CA LEU A 655 -27.69 1.79 11.05
C LEU A 655 -28.43 1.14 9.88
N LYS A 656 -28.73 1.93 8.84
CA LYS A 656 -29.42 1.48 7.64
C LYS A 656 -28.87 2.14 6.38
N GLY A 657 -29.05 1.48 5.24
CA GLY A 657 -28.70 2.00 3.92
C GLY A 657 -27.28 2.55 3.82
N GLY A 658 -27.13 3.77 3.29
CA GLY A 658 -25.82 4.38 3.04
C GLY A 658 -25.00 4.66 4.30
N ASN A 659 -25.65 5.00 5.42
CA ASN A 659 -24.98 5.27 6.68
C ASN A 659 -24.31 4.00 7.23
N LEU A 660 -24.94 2.84 7.06
CA LEU A 660 -24.36 1.53 7.41
C LEU A 660 -23.08 1.28 6.61
N ILE A 661 -23.13 1.40 5.28
CA ILE A 661 -21.96 1.16 4.42
C ILE A 661 -20.81 2.10 4.77
N GLN A 662 -21.08 3.38 5.04
CA GLN A 662 -20.04 4.35 5.37
C GLN A 662 -19.32 4.05 6.69
N ALA A 663 -20.09 3.68 7.71
CA ALA A 663 -19.58 3.30 9.01
C ALA A 663 -18.78 2.00 8.91
N TYR A 664 -19.35 0.94 8.32
CA TYR A 664 -18.69 -0.36 8.17
C TYR A 664 -17.39 -0.19 7.36
N SER A 665 -17.41 0.61 6.29
CA SER A 665 -16.21 0.88 5.46
C SER A 665 -15.10 1.68 6.17
N ARG A 666 -15.21 1.98 7.47
CA ARG A 666 -14.07 2.46 8.27
C ARG A 666 -13.08 1.33 8.57
N THR A 667 -13.53 0.08 8.61
CA THR A 667 -12.70 -1.07 9.03
C THR A 667 -12.07 -1.82 7.85
N ASN A 668 -12.63 -1.70 6.64
CA ASN A 668 -12.23 -2.52 5.49
C ASN A 668 -11.09 -1.94 4.62
N ARG A 669 -10.32 -0.98 5.14
CA ARG A 669 -9.16 -0.45 4.42
C ARG A 669 -8.02 -1.45 4.41
N MET A 670 -7.44 -1.67 3.23
CA MET A 670 -6.29 -2.56 3.05
C MET A 670 -5.03 -1.91 3.65
N GLN A 671 -4.34 -2.65 4.51
CA GLN A 671 -3.04 -2.26 5.07
C GLN A 671 -2.06 -3.42 4.90
N ASN A 672 -2.40 -4.58 5.48
CA ASN A 672 -1.67 -5.83 5.31
C ASN A 672 -2.68 -6.98 5.25
N LEU A 673 -2.75 -7.67 4.10
CA LEU A 673 -3.66 -8.80 3.89
C LEU A 673 -3.37 -10.01 4.79
N ILE A 674 -2.15 -10.09 5.32
CA ILE A 674 -1.72 -11.15 6.23
C ILE A 674 -2.31 -10.85 7.61
N ASP A 675 -2.02 -9.69 8.20
CA ASP A 675 -2.47 -9.38 9.57
C ASP A 675 -3.93 -8.91 9.68
N LYS A 676 -4.48 -8.36 8.60
CA LYS A 676 -5.83 -7.77 8.55
C LYS A 676 -6.61 -8.36 7.35
N PRO A 677 -7.24 -9.53 7.55
CA PRO A 677 -7.96 -10.21 6.47
C PRO A 677 -9.31 -9.56 6.14
N TRP A 678 -9.91 -8.86 7.11
CA TRP A 678 -11.21 -8.17 6.99
C TRP A 678 -11.35 -7.03 7.99
N GLY A 679 -12.43 -6.27 7.83
CA GLY A 679 -12.93 -5.37 8.87
C GLY A 679 -13.92 -6.09 9.80
N ASN A 680 -13.69 -6.05 11.10
CA ASN A 680 -14.59 -6.59 12.12
C ASN A 680 -15.69 -5.57 12.45
N VAL A 681 -16.95 -6.00 12.46
CA VAL A 681 -18.09 -5.16 12.83
C VAL A 681 -19.00 -5.89 13.82
N ILE A 682 -19.22 -5.29 14.98
CA ILE A 682 -19.96 -5.91 16.09
C ILE A 682 -21.17 -5.04 16.42
N ASN A 683 -22.37 -5.60 16.29
CA ASN A 683 -23.63 -4.94 16.60
C ASN A 683 -24.19 -5.46 17.93
N TYR A 684 -24.56 -4.57 18.85
CA TYR A 684 -25.00 -4.94 20.21
C TYR A 684 -26.50 -4.82 20.49
N ARG A 685 -27.29 -4.36 19.51
CA ARG A 685 -28.74 -4.17 19.64
C ARG A 685 -29.46 -4.83 18.47
N TRP A 686 -30.69 -5.28 18.68
CA TRP A 686 -31.58 -5.76 17.62
C TRP A 686 -30.89 -6.68 16.59
N PRO A 687 -30.32 -7.83 17.01
CA PRO A 687 -29.44 -8.65 16.17
C PRO A 687 -30.09 -9.06 14.84
N ILE A 688 -31.35 -9.52 14.88
CA ILE A 688 -32.10 -9.95 13.69
C ILE A 688 -32.32 -8.77 12.73
N GLN A 689 -32.72 -7.59 13.25
CA GLN A 689 -32.97 -6.43 12.39
C GLN A 689 -31.67 -5.89 11.78
N ASN A 690 -30.61 -5.75 12.58
CA ASN A 690 -29.34 -5.24 12.06
C ASN A 690 -28.75 -6.20 11.02
N GLU A 691 -28.94 -7.52 11.17
CA GLU A 691 -28.56 -8.49 10.14
C GLU A 691 -29.35 -8.30 8.84
N LEU A 692 -30.66 -8.08 8.94
CA LEU A 692 -31.51 -7.79 7.79
C LEU A 692 -31.10 -6.49 7.08
N GLU A 693 -30.94 -5.40 7.83
CA GLU A 693 -30.56 -4.09 7.28
C GLU A 693 -29.14 -4.09 6.67
N MET A 694 -28.22 -4.83 7.27
CA MET A 694 -26.89 -5.06 6.70
C MET A 694 -26.98 -5.78 5.35
N ASN A 695 -27.70 -6.90 5.29
CA ASN A 695 -27.79 -7.70 4.07
C ASN A 695 -28.48 -6.93 2.94
N LYS A 696 -29.56 -6.20 3.25
CA LYS A 696 -30.22 -5.28 2.30
C LYS A 696 -29.23 -4.22 1.79
N ALA A 697 -28.48 -3.56 2.68
CA ALA A 697 -27.54 -2.53 2.29
C ALA A 697 -26.43 -3.10 1.39
N PHE A 698 -25.82 -4.23 1.75
CA PHE A 698 -24.78 -4.84 0.92
C PHE A 698 -25.28 -5.25 -0.45
N TYR A 699 -26.50 -5.80 -0.55
CA TYR A 699 -27.10 -6.13 -1.83
C TYR A 699 -27.27 -4.88 -2.71
N VAL A 700 -27.92 -3.84 -2.18
CA VAL A 700 -28.16 -2.57 -2.91
C VAL A 700 -26.85 -1.93 -3.38
N TYR A 701 -25.80 -1.95 -2.55
CA TYR A 701 -24.54 -1.28 -2.88
C TYR A 701 -23.48 -2.18 -3.53
N SER A 702 -23.81 -3.45 -3.80
CA SER A 702 -22.97 -4.37 -4.58
C SER A 702 -23.50 -4.60 -5.99
N ASN A 703 -24.80 -4.39 -6.22
CA ASN A 703 -25.45 -4.59 -7.51
C ASN A 703 -25.59 -3.27 -8.29
N ARG A 704 -24.97 -3.20 -9.48
CA ARG A 704 -25.09 -2.02 -10.37
C ARG A 704 -26.53 -1.74 -10.78
N ASP A 705 -27.35 -2.78 -10.92
CA ASP A 705 -28.74 -2.69 -11.38
C ASP A 705 -29.66 -2.04 -10.34
N SER A 706 -29.24 -1.96 -9.07
CA SER A 706 -29.95 -1.22 -8.03
C SER A 706 -30.14 0.27 -8.35
N ALA A 707 -29.37 0.81 -9.29
CA ALA A 707 -29.58 2.16 -9.81
C ALA A 707 -30.84 2.31 -10.68
N ASN A 708 -31.33 1.21 -11.26
CA ASN A 708 -32.46 1.18 -12.18
C ASN A 708 -33.68 0.45 -11.60
N GLU A 709 -33.46 -0.68 -10.91
CA GLU A 709 -34.53 -1.54 -10.38
C GLU A 709 -34.25 -1.93 -8.93
N GLN A 710 -35.25 -1.77 -8.06
CA GLN A 710 -35.19 -2.20 -6.66
C GLN A 710 -35.85 -3.58 -6.57
N ILE A 711 -35.03 -4.62 -6.37
CA ILE A 711 -35.49 -6.01 -6.22
C ILE A 711 -35.69 -6.28 -4.73
N SER A 712 -36.84 -6.86 -4.38
CA SER A 712 -37.10 -7.37 -3.04
C SER A 712 -36.78 -8.87 -3.01
N LEU A 713 -35.70 -9.24 -2.33
CA LEU A 713 -35.33 -10.63 -2.08
C LEU A 713 -35.59 -10.99 -0.62
N GLU A 714 -35.75 -12.29 -0.33
CA GLU A 714 -35.80 -12.79 1.04
C GLU A 714 -34.40 -12.76 1.70
N LEU A 715 -34.35 -12.77 3.03
CA LEU A 715 -33.09 -12.60 3.79
C LEU A 715 -32.05 -13.68 3.45
N ASP A 716 -32.47 -14.94 3.26
CA ASP A 716 -31.56 -16.04 2.97
C ASP A 716 -30.91 -15.91 1.59
N GLU A 717 -31.66 -15.41 0.60
CA GLU A 717 -31.13 -15.11 -0.74
C GLU A 717 -30.11 -13.96 -0.68
N LEU A 718 -30.43 -12.90 0.07
CA LEU A 718 -29.50 -11.78 0.28
C LEU A 718 -28.18 -12.22 0.94
N LYS A 719 -28.27 -13.09 1.95
CA LYS A 719 -27.09 -13.64 2.66
C LYS A 719 -26.20 -14.43 1.71
N GLU A 720 -26.79 -15.33 0.93
CA GLU A 720 -26.07 -16.18 -0.01
C GLU A 720 -25.41 -15.35 -1.12
N ASP A 721 -26.10 -14.34 -1.67
CA ASP A 721 -25.53 -13.43 -2.66
C ASP A 721 -24.35 -12.62 -2.11
N ASN A 722 -24.49 -12.07 -0.90
CA ASN A 722 -23.43 -11.30 -0.24
C ASN A 722 -22.21 -12.18 0.09
N LYS A 723 -22.44 -13.44 0.50
CA LYS A 723 -21.39 -14.45 0.73
C LYS A 723 -20.66 -14.79 -0.58
N ASN A 724 -21.41 -15.09 -1.64
CA ASN A 724 -20.85 -15.43 -2.96
C ASN A 724 -20.11 -14.25 -3.60
N ALA A 725 -20.49 -13.01 -3.28
CA ALA A 725 -19.77 -11.80 -3.65
C ALA A 725 -18.49 -11.56 -2.82
N GLY A 726 -18.23 -12.35 -1.77
CA GLY A 726 -17.08 -12.21 -0.87
C GLY A 726 -17.17 -11.00 0.08
N ILE A 727 -18.37 -10.43 0.25
CA ILE A 727 -18.57 -9.22 1.08
C ILE A 727 -18.51 -9.57 2.57
N ILE A 728 -19.09 -10.71 2.94
CA ILE A 728 -19.14 -11.22 4.31
C ILE A 728 -18.20 -12.43 4.44
N SER A 729 -17.58 -12.58 5.60
CA SER A 729 -16.75 -13.74 5.94
C SER A 729 -17.51 -15.05 5.78
N LYS A 730 -16.76 -16.11 5.48
CA LYS A 730 -17.30 -17.48 5.44
C LYS A 730 -17.58 -17.97 6.88
N PRO A 731 -18.42 -18.99 7.07
CA PRO A 731 -18.54 -19.69 8.36
C PRO A 731 -17.19 -20.23 8.83
N PHE A 732 -17.01 -20.36 10.14
CA PHE A 732 -15.76 -20.82 10.75
C PHE A 732 -15.37 -22.21 10.24
N SER A 733 -16.34 -23.14 10.16
CA SER A 733 -16.09 -24.52 9.73
C SER A 733 -15.59 -24.61 8.27
N GLU A 734 -16.04 -23.70 7.40
CA GLU A 734 -15.62 -23.66 6.00
C GLU A 734 -14.16 -23.24 5.89
N VAL A 735 -13.77 -22.15 6.58
CA VAL A 735 -12.38 -21.66 6.62
C VAL A 735 -11.46 -22.69 7.31
N GLN A 736 -11.92 -23.30 8.40
CA GLN A 736 -11.21 -24.37 9.09
C GLN A 736 -10.97 -25.56 8.15
N GLY A 737 -11.99 -25.98 7.40
CA GLY A 737 -11.90 -27.08 6.45
C GLY A 737 -10.95 -26.79 5.28
N GLU A 738 -10.92 -25.54 4.79
CA GLU A 738 -9.93 -25.09 3.81
C GLU A 738 -8.51 -25.15 4.37
N LEU A 739 -8.29 -24.62 5.58
CA LEU A 739 -6.96 -24.65 6.21
C LEU A 739 -6.47 -26.09 6.45
N GLN A 740 -7.35 -26.98 6.93
CA GLN A 740 -7.03 -28.40 7.09
C GLN A 740 -6.63 -29.08 5.76
N LYS A 741 -7.17 -28.64 4.61
CA LYS A 741 -6.74 -29.16 3.31
C LYS A 741 -5.33 -28.68 2.98
N VAL A 742 -5.06 -27.38 3.13
CA VAL A 742 -3.74 -26.78 2.90
C VAL A 742 -2.68 -27.41 3.81
N VAL A 743 -2.97 -27.60 5.10
CA VAL A 743 -2.07 -28.29 6.05
C VAL A 743 -1.75 -29.71 5.58
N ARG A 744 -2.75 -30.46 5.10
CA ARG A 744 -2.53 -31.82 4.56
C ARG A 744 -1.71 -31.82 3.26
N GLU A 745 -1.87 -30.83 2.41
CA GLU A 745 -1.08 -30.68 1.18
C GLU A 745 0.37 -30.29 1.49
N LEU A 746 0.58 -29.32 2.37
CA LEU A 746 1.91 -28.95 2.87
C LEU A 746 2.61 -30.14 3.51
N SER A 747 1.92 -30.89 4.38
CA SER A 747 2.44 -32.11 4.99
C SER A 747 2.93 -33.11 3.92
N LYS A 748 2.14 -33.35 2.85
CA LYS A 748 2.56 -34.25 1.76
C LYS A 748 3.76 -33.72 0.98
N LEU A 749 3.77 -32.44 0.61
CA LEU A 749 4.84 -31.84 -0.19
C LEU A 749 6.17 -31.75 0.57
N THR A 750 6.10 -31.60 1.90
CA THR A 750 7.27 -31.41 2.78
C THR A 750 7.67 -32.66 3.56
N ASN A 751 7.13 -33.83 3.18
CA ASN A 751 7.37 -35.10 3.86
C ASN A 751 7.10 -35.01 5.38
N ASN A 752 5.87 -34.66 5.75
CA ASN A 752 5.41 -34.37 7.11
C ASN A 752 6.18 -33.23 7.77
N PHE A 753 6.38 -32.12 7.04
CA PHE A 753 7.07 -30.92 7.53
C PHE A 753 8.56 -31.11 7.83
N ILE A 754 9.16 -32.24 7.44
CA ILE A 754 10.56 -32.56 7.75
C ILE A 754 11.52 -31.86 6.78
N GLN A 755 11.18 -31.80 5.49
CA GLN A 755 12.12 -31.30 4.46
C GLN A 755 11.42 -30.68 3.26
N LEU A 756 12.06 -29.70 2.64
CA LEU A 756 11.59 -29.15 1.38
C LEU A 756 11.68 -30.17 0.24
N PRO A 757 10.72 -30.16 -0.71
CA PRO A 757 10.80 -31.00 -1.88
C PRO A 757 12.02 -30.62 -2.75
N PRO A 758 12.70 -31.59 -3.39
CA PRO A 758 13.89 -31.31 -4.21
C PRO A 758 13.56 -30.56 -5.51
N SER A 759 12.35 -30.70 -6.03
CA SER A 759 11.89 -30.06 -7.27
C SER A 759 11.55 -28.58 -7.07
N GLU A 760 12.04 -27.70 -7.94
CA GLU A 760 11.73 -26.26 -7.92
C GLU A 760 10.23 -25.98 -8.07
N ASN A 761 9.54 -26.67 -8.98
CA ASN A 761 8.09 -26.50 -9.16
C ASN A 761 7.30 -26.87 -7.89
N ALA A 762 7.75 -27.90 -7.16
CA ALA A 762 7.11 -28.30 -5.90
C ALA A 762 7.44 -27.31 -4.76
N GLN A 763 8.62 -26.67 -4.81
CA GLN A 763 8.94 -25.57 -3.89
C GLN A 763 8.06 -24.34 -4.14
N ASP A 764 7.79 -24.00 -5.40
CA ASP A 764 6.83 -22.94 -5.75
C ASP A 764 5.41 -23.29 -5.26
N GLU A 765 5.00 -24.56 -5.33
CA GLU A 765 3.72 -25.04 -4.79
C GLU A 765 3.66 -24.94 -3.26
N VAL A 766 4.75 -25.27 -2.55
CA VAL A 766 4.88 -25.05 -1.10
C VAL A 766 4.80 -23.56 -0.78
N PHE A 767 5.45 -22.70 -1.56
CA PHE A 767 5.43 -21.24 -1.37
C PHE A 767 4.02 -20.67 -1.45
N GLU A 768 3.24 -21.06 -2.46
CA GLU A 768 1.86 -20.60 -2.59
C GLU A 768 0.94 -21.19 -1.49
N ASN A 769 1.13 -22.45 -1.11
CA ASN A 769 0.40 -23.04 0.01
C ASN A 769 0.73 -22.39 1.36
N LEU A 770 1.97 -21.96 1.59
CA LEU A 770 2.36 -21.21 2.80
C LEU A 770 1.68 -19.83 2.86
N LYS A 771 1.54 -19.14 1.72
CA LYS A 771 0.78 -17.89 1.66
C LYS A 771 -0.69 -18.12 1.98
N GLU A 772 -1.27 -19.18 1.43
CA GLU A 772 -2.67 -19.53 1.68
C GLU A 772 -2.89 -19.95 3.14
N TYR A 773 -1.96 -20.71 3.71
CA TYR A 773 -1.91 -21.02 5.13
C TYR A 773 -1.95 -19.74 5.99
N ASN A 774 -1.08 -18.77 5.72
CA ASN A 774 -1.07 -17.49 6.45
C ASN A 774 -2.41 -16.77 6.35
N ARG A 775 -2.98 -16.70 5.14
CA ARG A 775 -4.26 -16.03 4.89
C ARG A 775 -5.39 -16.66 5.72
N LEU A 776 -5.53 -17.97 5.64
CA LEU A 776 -6.58 -18.74 6.33
C LEU A 776 -6.37 -18.75 7.85
N LEU A 777 -5.12 -18.89 8.31
CA LEU A 777 -4.80 -18.83 9.73
C LEU A 777 -5.15 -17.46 10.32
N SER A 778 -4.76 -16.38 9.65
CA SER A 778 -5.11 -15.02 10.07
C SER A 778 -6.61 -14.83 10.25
N GLN A 779 -7.39 -15.34 9.29
CA GLN A 779 -8.85 -15.33 9.34
C GLN A 779 -9.35 -16.05 10.59
N LEU A 780 -8.93 -17.30 10.82
CA LEU A 780 -9.36 -18.09 11.97
C LEU A 780 -8.96 -17.47 13.32
N LYS A 781 -7.80 -16.82 13.43
CA LYS A 781 -7.36 -16.13 14.66
C LYS A 781 -8.29 -14.98 15.07
N GLN A 782 -9.10 -14.44 14.16
CA GLN A 782 -10.02 -13.32 14.44
C GLN A 782 -11.47 -13.74 14.73
N TYR A 783 -11.84 -15.01 14.55
CA TYR A 783 -13.14 -15.49 15.02
C TYR A 783 -13.16 -15.57 16.54
N THR A 784 -14.30 -15.21 17.13
CA THR A 784 -14.52 -15.34 18.58
C THR A 784 -15.20 -16.65 18.95
N GLU A 785 -15.97 -17.22 18.03
CA GLU A 785 -16.85 -18.38 18.21
C GLU A 785 -16.85 -19.24 16.93
N ASP A 786 -17.18 -20.53 17.05
CA ASP A 786 -17.49 -21.40 15.91
C ASP A 786 -18.97 -21.31 15.50
N ASP A 787 -19.35 -22.06 14.45
CA ASP A 787 -20.71 -22.01 13.87
C ASP A 787 -21.80 -22.48 14.85
N ASP A 788 -21.42 -23.24 15.90
CA ASP A 788 -22.29 -23.70 16.99
C ASP A 788 -22.26 -22.75 18.20
N LYS A 789 -21.66 -21.56 18.06
CA LYS A 789 -21.46 -20.53 19.10
C LYS A 789 -20.55 -20.95 20.26
N ASN A 790 -19.70 -21.97 20.08
CA ASN A 790 -18.71 -22.28 21.10
C ASN A 790 -17.54 -21.29 20.99
N PRO A 791 -17.01 -20.76 22.11
CA PRO A 791 -15.86 -19.88 22.09
C PRO A 791 -14.65 -20.53 21.42
N VAL A 792 -13.98 -19.79 20.55
CA VAL A 792 -12.71 -20.18 19.92
C VAL A 792 -11.69 -19.07 20.13
N SER A 793 -10.45 -19.44 20.46
CA SER A 793 -9.36 -18.48 20.57
C SER A 793 -8.02 -19.13 20.32
N ALA A 794 -7.31 -18.62 19.32
CA ALA A 794 -5.89 -18.95 19.12
C ALA A 794 -4.99 -18.34 20.21
N TYR A 795 -5.48 -17.38 21.00
CA TYR A 795 -4.68 -16.70 22.03
C TYR A 795 -4.93 -17.26 23.44
N ASP A 796 -6.17 -17.63 23.72
CA ASP A 796 -6.59 -18.06 25.06
C ASP A 796 -6.60 -19.59 25.20
N ASP A 797 -6.81 -20.33 24.09
CA ASP A 797 -6.71 -21.80 24.05
C ASP A 797 -5.95 -22.33 22.81
N PRO A 798 -4.61 -22.13 22.76
CA PRO A 798 -3.71 -22.75 21.77
C PRO A 798 -4.04 -24.18 21.40
N LYS A 799 -4.23 -25.01 22.43
CA LYS A 799 -4.09 -26.46 22.32
C LYS A 799 -5.28 -27.03 21.59
N ASP A 800 -6.48 -26.53 21.92
CA ASP A 800 -7.67 -26.85 21.14
C ASP A 800 -7.57 -26.29 19.72
N PHE A 801 -7.02 -25.08 19.54
CA PHE A 801 -6.89 -24.46 18.22
C PHE A 801 -5.98 -25.28 17.27
N TYR A 802 -4.81 -25.72 17.72
CA TYR A 802 -3.92 -26.63 16.99
C TYR A 802 -4.65 -27.91 16.56
N LYS A 803 -5.36 -28.54 17.51
CA LYS A 803 -6.14 -29.75 17.25
C LYS A 803 -7.23 -29.53 16.20
N ARG A 804 -7.92 -28.39 16.24
CA ARG A 804 -8.97 -28.03 15.27
C ARG A 804 -8.43 -27.91 13.86
N ILE A 805 -7.24 -27.36 13.65
CA ILE A 805 -6.66 -27.19 12.31
C ILE A 805 -5.87 -28.42 11.82
N GLY A 806 -5.64 -29.40 12.70
CA GLY A 806 -5.00 -30.67 12.36
C GLY A 806 -3.48 -30.57 12.22
N ILE A 807 -2.84 -29.73 13.03
CA ILE A 807 -1.38 -29.60 13.15
C ILE A 807 -1.01 -29.56 14.63
N THR A 808 0.16 -30.06 14.99
CA THR A 808 0.74 -29.89 16.33
C THR A 808 1.49 -28.56 16.43
N GLU A 809 1.76 -28.11 17.66
CA GLU A 809 2.58 -26.92 17.91
C GLU A 809 3.98 -27.04 17.30
N GLU A 810 4.63 -28.19 17.48
CA GLU A 810 5.96 -28.47 16.93
C GLU A 810 5.96 -28.42 15.40
N GLU A 811 4.99 -29.07 14.75
CA GLU A 811 4.87 -29.06 13.29
C GLU A 811 4.60 -27.66 12.74
N GLU A 812 3.80 -26.83 13.44
CA GLU A 812 3.57 -25.45 13.03
C GLU A 812 4.85 -24.63 13.08
N VAL A 813 5.62 -24.73 14.17
CA VAL A 813 6.90 -24.02 14.32
C VAL A 813 7.85 -24.46 13.21
N ILE A 814 7.96 -25.76 12.94
CA ILE A 814 8.83 -26.27 11.87
C ILE A 814 8.39 -25.72 10.50
N LEU A 815 7.10 -25.77 10.20
CA LEU A 815 6.53 -25.27 8.94
C LEU A 815 6.80 -23.78 8.74
N THR A 816 6.54 -22.98 9.76
CA THR A 816 6.55 -21.51 9.69
C THR A 816 7.93 -20.90 9.87
N THR A 817 8.86 -21.61 10.51
CA THR A 817 10.23 -21.11 10.74
C THR A 817 11.26 -21.81 9.86
N VAL A 818 11.36 -23.14 9.94
CA VAL A 818 12.40 -23.93 9.25
C VAL A 818 12.09 -24.04 7.77
N ILE A 819 10.93 -24.59 7.40
CA ILE A 819 10.55 -24.82 6.00
C ILE A 819 10.42 -23.49 5.25
N ALA A 820 9.71 -22.51 5.82
CA ALA A 820 9.59 -21.19 5.22
C ALA A 820 10.94 -20.47 5.11
N GLY A 821 11.82 -20.60 6.10
CA GLY A 821 13.17 -20.01 6.09
C GLY A 821 14.09 -20.62 5.02
N GLU A 822 14.16 -21.95 4.94
CA GLU A 822 14.91 -22.64 3.89
C GLU A 822 14.39 -22.28 2.50
N LEU A 823 13.07 -22.13 2.36
CA LEU A 823 12.44 -21.77 1.11
C LEU A 823 12.88 -20.36 0.69
N LYS A 824 12.85 -19.39 1.62
CA LYS A 824 13.40 -18.04 1.35
C LYS A 824 14.86 -18.10 0.91
N GLU A 825 15.71 -18.85 1.62
CA GLU A 825 17.12 -18.98 1.26
C GLU A 825 17.31 -19.55 -0.15
N ARG A 826 16.51 -20.57 -0.53
CA ARG A 826 16.56 -21.15 -1.88
C ARG A 826 16.12 -20.16 -2.94
N PHE A 827 15.02 -19.44 -2.73
CA PHE A 827 14.55 -18.40 -3.64
C PHE A 827 15.57 -17.28 -3.78
N ALA A 828 16.16 -16.83 -2.67
CA ALA A 828 17.20 -15.80 -2.67
C ALA A 828 18.42 -16.21 -3.49
N LYS A 829 18.90 -17.46 -3.30
CA LYS A 829 20.01 -18.04 -4.07
C LYS A 829 19.65 -18.24 -5.54
N ARG A 830 18.43 -18.72 -5.84
CA ARG A 830 17.94 -18.99 -7.20
C ARG A 830 17.85 -17.70 -8.02
N ASP A 831 17.34 -16.65 -7.40
CA ASP A 831 17.02 -15.40 -8.09
C ASP A 831 18.16 -14.35 -7.95
N ASP A 832 19.28 -14.70 -7.29
CA ASP A 832 20.44 -13.83 -6.99
C ASP A 832 20.02 -12.50 -6.33
N ILE A 833 19.11 -12.62 -5.35
CA ILE A 833 18.57 -11.52 -4.56
C ILE A 833 18.91 -11.70 -3.09
N ASP A 834 18.83 -10.59 -2.34
CA ASP A 834 18.96 -10.67 -0.89
C ASP A 834 17.76 -11.44 -0.31
N ILE A 835 17.98 -12.21 0.77
CA ILE A 835 16.93 -12.97 1.45
C ILE A 835 15.78 -12.09 1.93
N TYR A 836 16.09 -10.84 2.30
CA TYR A 836 15.09 -9.86 2.72
C TYR A 836 14.15 -9.41 1.59
N GLN A 837 14.52 -9.65 0.33
CA GLN A 837 13.68 -9.35 -0.84
C GLN A 837 12.65 -10.46 -1.12
N VAL A 838 12.75 -11.63 -0.47
CA VAL A 838 11.76 -12.70 -0.58
C VAL A 838 10.59 -12.44 0.36
N ASN A 839 9.49 -11.95 -0.20
CA ASN A 839 8.29 -11.58 0.56
C ASN A 839 7.46 -12.81 0.99
N LEU A 840 7.85 -13.42 2.12
CA LEU A 840 7.15 -14.52 2.78
C LEU A 840 7.21 -14.36 4.32
N SER A 841 6.39 -13.49 4.90
CA SER A 841 6.24 -13.45 6.36
C SER A 841 5.25 -14.51 6.83
N MET A 842 5.57 -15.25 7.89
CA MET A 842 4.68 -16.26 8.46
C MET A 842 3.92 -15.72 9.67
N ILE A 843 2.63 -16.07 9.78
CA ILE A 843 1.86 -15.90 11.01
C ILE A 843 2.03 -17.15 11.85
N HIS A 844 2.18 -16.95 13.15
CA HIS A 844 2.18 -18.02 14.13
C HIS A 844 0.89 -18.03 14.96
N ILE A 845 0.47 -19.20 15.42
CA ILE A 845 -0.65 -19.32 16.38
C ILE A 845 -0.23 -18.71 17.72
N HIS A 846 0.98 -19.07 18.18
CA HIS A 846 1.62 -18.52 19.38
C HIS A 846 2.88 -17.74 19.03
N ASP A 847 3.18 -16.70 19.81
CA ASP A 847 4.44 -15.98 19.67
C ASP A 847 5.60 -16.95 19.92
N VAL A 848 6.40 -17.17 18.88
CA VAL A 848 7.52 -18.08 18.91
C VAL A 848 8.71 -17.32 19.49
N THR A 849 8.96 -17.45 20.78
CA THR A 849 10.16 -16.91 21.42
C THR A 849 11.21 -18.00 21.60
N ILE A 850 12.46 -17.63 21.39
CA ILE A 850 13.59 -18.52 21.62
C ILE A 850 13.84 -18.65 23.13
N ASN A 851 13.90 -19.88 23.63
CA ASN A 851 14.33 -20.16 24.98
C ASN A 851 15.85 -20.38 24.98
N TYR A 852 16.59 -19.30 25.26
CA TYR A 852 18.05 -19.35 25.27
C TYR A 852 18.60 -20.36 26.27
N ASP A 853 18.03 -20.49 27.47
CA ASP A 853 18.53 -21.45 28.46
C ASP A 853 18.39 -22.90 27.94
N TYR A 854 17.27 -23.21 27.32
CA TYR A 854 17.03 -24.52 26.71
C TYR A 854 17.93 -24.78 25.49
N LEU A 855 18.11 -23.79 24.62
CA LEU A 855 19.03 -23.88 23.49
C LEU A 855 20.46 -24.20 23.95
N ILE A 856 20.93 -23.54 25.01
CA ILE A 856 22.27 -23.74 25.56
C ILE A 856 22.41 -25.16 26.15
N ASP A 857 21.38 -25.64 26.84
CA ASP A 857 21.33 -27.01 27.34
C ASP A 857 21.39 -28.04 26.20
N LEU A 858 20.67 -27.83 25.09
CA LEU A 858 20.72 -28.71 23.93
C LEU A 858 22.11 -28.71 23.28
N ILE A 859 22.73 -27.55 23.09
CA ILE A 859 24.10 -27.44 22.54
C ILE A 859 25.10 -28.19 23.43
N ALA A 860 25.01 -28.01 24.75
CA ALA A 860 25.86 -28.72 25.70
C ALA A 860 25.62 -30.24 25.67
N GLN A 861 24.35 -30.67 25.62
CA GLN A 861 23.98 -32.08 25.51
C GLN A 861 24.51 -32.70 24.22
N MET A 862 24.33 -32.04 23.08
CA MET A 862 24.85 -32.53 21.79
C MET A 862 26.37 -32.66 21.83
N ALA A 863 27.08 -31.70 22.43
CA ALA A 863 28.53 -31.77 22.60
C ALA A 863 28.96 -32.96 23.47
N ASP A 864 28.24 -33.23 24.56
CA ASP A 864 28.45 -34.40 25.43
C ASP A 864 28.23 -35.72 24.66
N GLU A 865 27.16 -35.79 23.84
CA GLU A 865 26.82 -36.96 23.02
C GLU A 865 27.86 -37.23 21.92
N VAL A 866 28.34 -36.18 21.23
CA VAL A 866 29.43 -36.29 20.26
C VAL A 866 30.71 -36.76 20.94
N HIS A 867 31.02 -36.25 22.14
CA HIS A 867 32.19 -36.69 22.91
C HIS A 867 32.08 -38.16 23.35
N ALA A 868 30.88 -38.62 23.68
CA ALA A 868 30.57 -40.01 24.03
C ALA A 868 30.44 -40.95 22.81
N HIS A 869 30.63 -40.45 21.58
CA HIS A 869 30.47 -41.17 20.32
C HIS A 869 29.04 -41.68 20.04
N GLU A 870 28.02 -41.04 20.62
CA GLU A 870 26.60 -41.37 20.44
C GLU A 870 25.96 -40.61 19.26
N MET A 871 26.50 -40.81 18.05
CA MET A 871 26.17 -39.95 16.88
C MET A 871 24.68 -39.92 16.49
N MET A 872 23.91 -41.00 16.68
CA MET A 872 22.46 -40.99 16.40
C MET A 872 21.68 -40.10 17.37
N LYS A 873 22.11 -40.00 18.63
CA LYS A 873 21.49 -39.07 19.60
C LYS A 873 21.91 -37.65 19.30
N ALA A 874 23.20 -37.43 19.04
CA ALA A 874 23.73 -36.13 18.66
C ALA A 874 23.05 -35.56 17.41
N GLU A 875 22.69 -36.41 16.45
CA GLU A 875 21.95 -36.00 15.25
C GLU A 875 20.55 -35.49 15.59
N LYS A 876 19.83 -36.20 16.46
CA LYS A 876 18.51 -35.76 16.94
C LYS A 876 18.62 -34.44 17.72
N THR A 877 19.56 -34.35 18.66
CA THR A 877 19.77 -33.14 19.46
C THR A 877 20.18 -31.95 18.58
N ARG A 878 20.94 -32.18 17.49
CA ARG A 878 21.27 -31.15 16.48
C ARG A 878 20.01 -30.61 15.81
N ASP A 879 19.10 -31.49 15.42
CA ASP A 879 17.86 -31.09 14.76
C ASP A 879 16.97 -30.29 15.74
N ASP A 880 16.91 -30.69 17.02
CA ASP A 880 16.24 -29.93 18.09
C ASP A 880 16.83 -28.52 18.27
N ILE A 881 18.16 -28.39 18.21
CA ILE A 881 18.86 -27.08 18.24
C ILE A 881 18.47 -26.22 17.04
N TYR A 882 18.38 -26.82 15.85
CA TYR A 882 18.01 -26.10 14.63
C TYR A 882 16.57 -25.60 14.64
N ILE A 883 15.65 -26.35 15.24
CA ILE A 883 14.27 -25.92 15.48
C ILE A 883 14.26 -24.74 16.45
N GLU A 884 14.97 -24.85 17.59
CA GLU A 884 14.97 -23.81 18.62
C GLU A 884 15.62 -22.50 18.15
N ILE A 885 16.72 -22.56 17.40
CA ILE A 885 17.37 -21.34 16.87
C ILE A 885 16.58 -20.70 15.71
N ALA A 886 15.81 -21.49 14.94
CA ALA A 886 14.99 -20.97 13.86
C ALA A 886 13.93 -19.97 14.34
N LYS A 887 13.55 -20.06 15.62
CA LYS A 887 12.65 -19.15 16.35
C LYS A 887 13.20 -17.74 16.56
N SER A 888 14.52 -17.52 16.48
CA SER A 888 15.10 -16.18 16.63
C SER A 888 14.68 -15.27 15.46
N ASP A 889 14.52 -13.97 15.67
CA ASP A 889 14.34 -13.01 14.58
C ASP A 889 15.68 -12.49 14.02
N ASN A 890 16.80 -12.90 14.62
CA ASN A 890 18.14 -12.43 14.29
C ASN A 890 18.88 -13.43 13.39
N ASP A 891 18.84 -13.22 12.08
CA ASP A 891 19.47 -14.11 11.08
C ASP A 891 20.98 -14.31 11.30
N LYS A 892 21.65 -13.29 11.82
CA LYS A 892 23.08 -13.34 12.13
C LYS A 892 23.38 -14.25 13.32
N GLU A 893 22.52 -14.23 14.33
CA GLU A 893 22.59 -15.16 15.45
C GLU A 893 22.30 -16.60 15.02
N LYS A 894 21.30 -16.81 14.15
CA LYS A 894 21.03 -18.12 13.55
C LYS A 894 22.25 -18.70 12.86
N TYR A 895 22.92 -17.89 12.05
CA TYR A 895 24.11 -18.31 11.32
C TYR A 895 25.26 -18.69 12.27
N LYS A 896 25.55 -17.86 13.28
CA LYS A 896 26.60 -18.13 14.29
C LYS A 896 26.38 -19.46 15.00
N VAL A 897 25.17 -19.66 15.54
CA VAL A 897 24.84 -20.88 16.30
C VAL A 897 24.84 -22.11 15.39
N ARG A 898 24.27 -22.05 14.19
CA ARG A 898 24.27 -23.19 13.24
C ARG A 898 25.68 -23.63 12.84
N ASN A 899 26.58 -22.69 12.60
CA ASN A 899 27.97 -22.99 12.29
C ASN A 899 28.69 -23.64 13.48
N PHE A 900 28.53 -23.07 14.67
CA PHE A 900 29.12 -23.62 15.89
C PHE A 900 28.65 -25.06 16.16
N VAL A 901 27.33 -25.29 16.05
CA VAL A 901 26.69 -26.60 16.20
C VAL A 901 27.22 -27.60 15.17
N SER A 902 27.32 -27.20 13.90
CA SER A 902 27.89 -28.03 12.84
C SER A 902 29.35 -28.42 13.11
N ARG A 903 30.16 -27.49 13.65
CA ARG A 903 31.57 -27.75 13.97
C ARG A 903 31.73 -28.70 15.16
N ILE A 904 30.89 -28.58 16.18
CA ILE A 904 30.82 -29.55 17.28
C ILE A 904 30.46 -30.93 16.70
N PHE A 905 29.37 -31.02 15.93
CA PHE A 905 28.88 -32.27 15.35
C PHE A 905 29.92 -32.98 14.47
N ASN A 906 30.67 -32.21 13.66
CA ASN A 906 31.74 -32.72 12.81
C ASN A 906 33.07 -32.96 13.54
N GLY A 907 33.12 -32.75 14.87
CA GLY A 907 34.32 -32.93 15.69
C GLY A 907 35.44 -31.89 15.47
N GLN A 908 35.11 -30.78 14.81
CA GLN A 908 36.03 -29.67 14.48
C GLN A 908 36.18 -28.68 15.64
N PHE A 909 35.26 -28.69 16.60
CA PHE A 909 35.35 -27.94 17.86
C PHE A 909 35.19 -28.90 19.04
N LYS A 910 35.94 -28.65 20.12
CA LYS A 910 35.86 -29.41 21.38
C LYS A 910 35.95 -28.46 22.55
N PHE A 911 35.10 -28.69 23.56
CA PHE A 911 35.19 -27.96 24.82
C PHE A 911 36.43 -28.38 25.61
N ASP A 912 36.98 -27.44 26.39
CA ASP A 912 38.15 -27.66 27.24
C ASP A 912 37.85 -28.64 28.42
N ARG A 913 36.56 -28.81 28.76
CA ARG A 913 36.07 -29.72 29.81
C ARG A 913 34.72 -30.32 29.42
N TYR A 914 34.49 -31.57 29.86
CA TYR A 914 33.21 -32.27 29.75
C TYR A 914 32.72 -32.70 31.15
N PRO A 915 31.40 -32.66 31.44
CA PRO A 915 30.30 -32.22 30.57
C PRO A 915 30.44 -30.78 30.10
N ALA A 916 29.98 -30.50 28.88
CA ALA A 916 30.02 -29.17 28.29
C ALA A 916 29.28 -28.14 29.19
N PRO A 917 29.76 -26.89 29.23
CA PRO A 917 29.18 -25.87 30.10
C PRO A 917 27.72 -25.59 29.72
N ARG A 918 26.84 -25.55 30.73
CA ARG A 918 25.41 -25.15 30.60
C ARG A 918 25.15 -23.70 31.04
N ASP A 919 26.23 -22.94 31.17
CA ASP A 919 26.18 -21.53 31.55
C ASP A 919 26.19 -20.66 30.28
N VAL A 920 25.24 -19.72 30.19
CA VAL A 920 25.03 -18.85 29.02
C VAL A 920 26.28 -18.02 28.71
N GLU A 921 26.96 -17.48 29.73
CA GLU A 921 28.14 -16.63 29.54
C GLU A 921 29.33 -17.45 29.03
N MET A 922 29.54 -18.65 29.57
CA MET A 922 30.58 -19.57 29.10
C MET A 922 30.32 -20.08 27.68
N MET A 923 29.06 -20.37 27.35
CA MET A 923 28.71 -20.85 26.01
C MET A 923 28.86 -19.74 24.97
N ASN A 924 28.41 -18.52 25.26
CA ASN A 924 28.62 -17.38 24.38
C ASN A 924 30.11 -17.09 24.16
N LYS A 925 30.94 -17.21 25.21
CA LYS A 925 32.40 -17.13 25.06
C LYS A 925 32.97 -18.25 24.18
N ALA A 926 32.41 -19.46 24.22
CA ALA A 926 32.82 -20.56 23.37
C ALA A 926 32.44 -20.32 21.90
N ILE A 927 31.22 -19.83 21.64
CA ILE A 927 30.75 -19.43 20.31
C ILE A 927 31.63 -18.31 19.74
N ASP A 928 31.88 -17.25 20.52
CA ASP A 928 32.74 -16.13 20.10
C ASP A 928 34.19 -16.57 19.86
N LYS A 929 34.70 -17.49 20.68
CA LYS A 929 36.04 -18.06 20.52
C LYS A 929 36.13 -18.90 19.23
N ASP A 930 35.17 -19.78 18.97
CA ASP A 930 35.14 -20.58 17.74
C ASP A 930 35.00 -19.70 16.50
N GLN A 931 34.19 -18.64 16.56
CA GLN A 931 34.08 -17.67 15.46
C GLN A 931 35.40 -16.96 15.20
N LYS A 932 36.11 -16.49 16.25
CA LYS A 932 37.44 -15.87 16.12
C LYS A 932 38.48 -16.85 15.59
N ASP A 933 38.49 -18.07 16.07
CA ASP A 933 39.40 -19.13 15.62
C ASP A 933 39.13 -19.46 14.15
N THR A 934 37.85 -19.54 13.76
CA THR A 934 37.41 -19.74 12.37
C THR A 934 37.85 -18.61 11.46
N ASN A 935 37.58 -17.35 11.83
CA ASN A 935 37.98 -16.17 11.07
C ASN A 935 39.52 -16.14 10.92
N THR A 936 40.25 -16.41 12.00
CA THR A 936 41.71 -16.48 11.98
C THR A 936 42.21 -17.58 11.03
N GLN A 937 41.57 -18.74 11.01
CA GLN A 937 41.94 -19.85 10.15
C GLN A 937 41.62 -19.58 8.68
N LEU A 938 40.47 -18.99 8.38
CA LEU A 938 40.09 -18.52 7.05
C LEU A 938 41.12 -17.51 6.51
N LEU A 939 41.48 -16.51 7.31
CA LEU A 939 42.50 -15.52 6.96
C LEU A 939 43.88 -16.15 6.77
N THR A 940 44.26 -17.10 7.63
CA THR A 940 45.55 -17.82 7.51
C THR A 940 45.60 -18.68 6.25
N ASN A 941 44.51 -19.37 5.93
CA ASN A 941 44.38 -20.15 4.70
C ASN A 941 44.43 -19.25 3.47
N PHE A 942 43.82 -18.07 3.54
CA PHE A 942 43.87 -17.08 2.47
C PHE A 942 45.30 -16.59 2.22
N VAL A 943 46.00 -16.17 3.29
CA VAL A 943 47.42 -15.77 3.26
C VAL A 943 48.27 -16.84 2.58
N ARG A 944 48.11 -18.11 2.97
CA ARG A 944 48.84 -19.25 2.39
C ARG A 944 48.47 -19.51 0.94
N LYS A 945 47.17 -19.55 0.60
CA LYS A 945 46.69 -19.87 -0.74
C LYS A 945 47.19 -18.85 -1.77
N TRP A 946 47.21 -17.57 -1.38
CA TRP A 946 47.55 -16.45 -2.25
C TRP A 946 49.02 -16.03 -2.21
N GLY A 947 49.83 -16.63 -1.34
CA GLY A 947 51.26 -16.36 -1.27
C GLY A 947 51.58 -14.96 -0.79
N LEU A 948 50.93 -14.54 0.31
CA LEU A 948 51.29 -13.31 1.00
C LEU A 948 52.49 -13.59 1.93
N ASP A 949 53.56 -12.80 1.83
CA ASP A 949 54.75 -12.92 2.68
C ASP A 949 54.42 -12.55 4.15
N ASN A 950 55.32 -12.88 5.07
CA ASN A 950 55.24 -12.63 6.52
C ASN A 950 55.10 -11.14 6.90
N SER A 951 55.22 -10.21 5.94
CA SER A 951 54.95 -8.79 6.10
C SER A 951 53.46 -8.48 6.25
N VAL A 952 52.55 -9.32 5.74
CA VAL A 952 51.10 -9.15 5.84
C VAL A 952 50.55 -10.16 6.84
N LYS A 953 50.16 -9.70 8.03
CA LYS A 953 49.61 -10.57 9.07
C LYS A 953 48.11 -10.76 8.85
N PRO A 954 47.53 -11.90 9.25
CA PRO A 954 46.08 -12.10 9.28
C PRO A 954 45.32 -10.95 9.96
N LYS A 955 45.91 -10.34 10.99
CA LYS A 955 45.36 -9.19 11.72
C LYS A 955 45.27 -7.90 10.88
N ASP A 956 46.16 -7.73 9.90
CA ASP A 956 46.13 -6.58 9.00
C ASP A 956 44.98 -6.74 8.00
N LEU A 957 44.76 -7.97 7.52
CA LEU A 957 43.59 -8.32 6.70
C LEU A 957 42.28 -8.20 7.49
N GLU A 958 42.26 -8.63 8.75
CA GLU A 958 41.11 -8.48 9.65
C GLU A 958 40.76 -7.00 9.86
N THR A 959 41.74 -6.11 9.97
CA THR A 959 41.51 -4.66 10.11
C THR A 959 40.86 -4.06 8.87
N LEU A 960 41.19 -4.57 7.68
CA LEU A 960 40.56 -4.19 6.41
C LEU A 960 39.13 -4.70 6.33
N ILE A 961 38.92 -5.98 6.63
CA ILE A 961 37.61 -6.61 6.64
C ILE A 961 36.69 -5.95 7.66
N ASN A 962 37.21 -5.52 8.82
CA ASN A 962 36.42 -4.82 9.83
C ASN A 962 35.73 -3.55 9.30
N LYS A 963 36.36 -2.86 8.33
CA LYS A 963 35.82 -1.66 7.68
C LYS A 963 34.83 -1.97 6.54
N HIS A 964 34.75 -3.22 6.10
CA HIS A 964 33.98 -3.67 4.95
C HIS A 964 32.47 -3.71 5.22
N ARG A 965 31.69 -3.27 4.25
CA ARG A 965 30.24 -3.48 4.19
C ARG A 965 29.93 -4.60 3.20
N PRO A 966 29.15 -5.64 3.61
CA PRO A 966 28.86 -6.77 2.74
C PRO A 966 28.33 -6.36 1.37
N GLY A 967 28.84 -7.00 0.31
CA GLY A 967 28.46 -6.75 -1.07
C GLY A 967 28.91 -5.40 -1.66
N GLN A 968 29.75 -4.64 -0.95
CA GLN A 968 30.32 -3.36 -1.43
C GLN A 968 31.82 -3.48 -1.72
N GLU A 969 32.29 -2.97 -2.85
CA GLU A 969 33.73 -2.90 -3.15
C GLU A 969 34.41 -1.70 -2.43
N ASP A 970 34.45 -1.72 -1.10
CA ASP A 970 34.87 -0.58 -0.27
C ASP A 970 36.28 -0.68 0.36
N MET A 971 36.90 -1.86 0.34
CA MET A 971 38.18 -2.13 1.01
C MET A 971 39.42 -1.61 0.25
N ASP A 972 39.27 -1.12 -0.98
CA ASP A 972 40.39 -0.62 -1.80
C ASP A 972 40.35 0.90 -2.05
N LYS A 973 39.46 1.64 -1.36
CA LYS A 973 39.30 3.10 -1.55
C LYS A 973 40.54 3.91 -1.19
N GLN A 974 41.40 3.39 -0.30
CA GLN A 974 42.67 4.00 0.09
C GLN A 974 43.88 3.29 -0.54
N ASN A 975 43.67 2.46 -1.56
CA ASN A 975 44.68 1.58 -2.16
C ASN A 975 45.30 0.56 -1.18
N GLU A 976 44.74 0.36 0.02
CA GLU A 976 45.27 -0.56 1.04
C GLU A 976 45.36 -2.01 0.49
N LEU A 977 44.29 -2.50 -0.16
CA LEU A 977 44.26 -3.83 -0.78
C LEU A 977 45.19 -3.90 -2.00
N THR A 978 45.28 -2.82 -2.77
CA THR A 978 46.21 -2.70 -3.89
C THR A 978 47.68 -2.78 -3.44
N HIS A 979 48.02 -2.18 -2.29
CA HIS A 979 49.35 -2.27 -1.70
C HIS A 979 49.70 -3.71 -1.30
N ILE A 980 48.82 -4.37 -0.54
CA ILE A 980 49.00 -5.78 -0.13
C ILE A 980 49.24 -6.69 -1.34
N MET A 981 48.44 -6.51 -2.39
CA MET A 981 48.57 -7.27 -3.62
C MET A 981 49.89 -6.98 -4.35
N ASN A 982 50.28 -5.71 -4.47
CA ASN A 982 51.53 -5.31 -5.11
C ASN A 982 52.77 -5.83 -4.36
N ASP A 983 52.72 -5.88 -3.03
CA ASP A 983 53.80 -6.44 -2.20
C ASP A 983 53.95 -7.95 -2.44
N ALA A 984 52.85 -8.65 -2.68
CA ALA A 984 52.86 -10.07 -3.03
C ALA A 984 53.45 -10.35 -4.44
N ARG A 985 53.54 -9.34 -5.32
CA ARG A 985 53.99 -9.50 -6.72
C ARG A 985 55.34 -10.20 -6.85
N SER A 986 56.25 -9.91 -5.94
CA SER A 986 57.63 -10.39 -5.97
C SER A 986 57.77 -11.85 -5.57
N TYR A 987 56.76 -12.42 -4.87
CA TYR A 987 56.89 -13.73 -4.22
C TYR A 987 55.73 -14.70 -4.50
N TYR A 988 54.54 -14.24 -4.95
CA TYR A 988 53.37 -15.13 -5.13
C TYR A 988 53.62 -16.33 -6.05
N LYS A 989 54.56 -16.21 -7.01
CA LYS A 989 54.94 -17.33 -7.88
C LYS A 989 55.71 -18.45 -7.15
N GLU A 990 56.35 -18.11 -6.04
CA GLU A 990 57.19 -19.02 -5.25
C GLU A 990 56.44 -19.60 -4.05
N ILE A 991 55.57 -18.80 -3.40
CA ILE A 991 54.96 -19.17 -2.11
C ILE A 991 53.44 -19.38 -2.16
N ALA A 992 52.74 -19.04 -3.24
CA ALA A 992 51.31 -19.32 -3.37
C ALA A 992 51.04 -20.80 -3.69
N SER A 993 49.77 -21.21 -3.59
CA SER A 993 49.32 -22.54 -4.03
C SER A 993 49.64 -22.81 -5.51
N ALA A 994 49.72 -24.08 -5.91
CA ALA A 994 50.05 -24.48 -7.28
C ALA A 994 49.11 -23.87 -8.34
N GLU A 995 47.83 -23.69 -8.00
CA GLU A 995 46.84 -23.05 -8.89
C GLU A 995 47.08 -21.55 -9.05
N VAL A 996 47.45 -20.86 -7.96
CA VAL A 996 47.62 -19.40 -7.92
C VAL A 996 48.99 -18.98 -8.49
N SER A 997 50.04 -19.75 -8.23
CA SER A 997 51.41 -19.49 -8.70
C SER A 997 51.55 -19.52 -10.23
N GLN A 998 50.67 -20.24 -10.93
CA GLN A 998 50.62 -20.30 -12.40
C GLN A 998 49.89 -19.12 -13.04
N LEU A 999 49.19 -18.29 -12.25
CA LEU A 999 48.46 -17.15 -12.80
C LEU A 999 49.42 -16.08 -13.34
N SER A 1000 49.08 -15.52 -14.50
CA SER A 1000 49.69 -14.26 -14.94
C SER A 1000 49.36 -13.16 -13.94
N TRP A 1001 50.24 -12.16 -13.79
CA TRP A 1001 50.04 -11.06 -12.84
C TRP A 1001 48.67 -10.37 -12.97
N VAL A 1002 48.19 -10.16 -14.21
CA VAL A 1002 46.86 -9.56 -14.46
C VAL A 1002 45.74 -10.44 -13.91
N LYS A 1003 45.80 -11.75 -14.16
CA LYS A 1003 44.81 -12.72 -13.63
C LYS A 1003 44.89 -12.86 -12.11
N TYR A 1004 46.10 -12.91 -11.54
CA TYR A 1004 46.31 -12.95 -10.09
C TYR A 1004 45.59 -11.80 -9.39
N ARG A 1005 45.75 -10.56 -9.91
CA ARG A 1005 45.11 -9.38 -9.32
C ARG A 1005 43.58 -9.44 -9.32
N ILE A 1006 43.00 -9.89 -10.43
CA ILE A 1006 41.54 -9.99 -10.59
C ILE A 1006 40.97 -11.04 -9.64
N GLU A 1007 41.56 -12.23 -9.65
CA GLU A 1007 41.09 -13.34 -8.82
C GLU A 1007 41.38 -13.11 -7.33
N PHE A 1008 42.50 -12.47 -6.97
CA PHE A 1008 42.83 -12.12 -5.58
C PHE A 1008 41.78 -11.17 -5.00
N ARG A 1009 41.45 -10.10 -5.72
CA ARG A 1009 40.41 -9.14 -5.27
C ARG A 1009 39.07 -9.84 -5.10
N ARG A 1010 38.65 -10.63 -6.11
CA ARG A 1010 37.38 -11.37 -6.05
C ARG A 1010 37.34 -12.31 -4.85
N ALA A 1011 38.40 -13.06 -4.60
CA ALA A 1011 38.47 -13.99 -3.49
C ALA A 1011 38.57 -13.28 -2.13
N PHE A 1012 39.22 -12.13 -2.04
CA PHE A 1012 39.31 -11.36 -0.80
C PHE A 1012 37.97 -10.73 -0.42
N TYR A 1013 37.22 -10.19 -1.38
CA TYR A 1013 35.86 -9.69 -1.14
C TYR A 1013 34.91 -10.83 -0.74
N ALA A 1014 34.97 -11.97 -1.42
CA ALA A 1014 34.17 -13.15 -1.03
C ALA A 1014 34.50 -13.63 0.40
N LEU A 1015 35.78 -13.63 0.79
CA LEU A 1015 36.21 -13.93 2.15
C LEU A 1015 35.70 -12.91 3.16
N ALA A 1016 35.75 -11.63 2.82
CA ALA A 1016 35.28 -10.54 3.68
C ALA A 1016 33.77 -10.61 3.90
N ASP A 1017 33.00 -10.89 2.86
CA ASP A 1017 31.56 -11.15 2.93
C ASP A 1017 31.25 -12.37 3.81
N GLU A 1018 32.02 -13.45 3.69
CA GLU A 1018 31.87 -14.66 4.51
C GLU A 1018 32.16 -14.39 5.99
N ILE A 1019 33.23 -13.65 6.30
CA ILE A 1019 33.58 -13.26 7.67
C ILE A 1019 32.52 -12.32 8.25
N LYS A 1020 32.02 -11.35 7.46
CA LYS A 1020 31.00 -10.40 7.90
C LYS A 1020 29.61 -11.00 8.10
N LYS A 1021 29.28 -12.11 7.43
CA LYS A 1021 28.06 -12.88 7.72
C LYS A 1021 28.07 -13.48 9.13
N GLY A 1022 29.26 -13.79 9.66
CA GLY A 1022 29.47 -14.35 10.99
C GLY A 1022 29.86 -13.34 12.07
N GLU A 1023 30.02 -12.04 11.76
CA GLU A 1023 30.33 -10.98 12.73
C GLU A 1023 29.10 -10.25 13.16
#